data_AF-A0AAV9AWI2-F1
#
_entry.id   AF-A0AAV9AWI2-F1
#
_cell.length_a   1.000
_cell.length_b   1.000
_cell.length_c   1.000
_cell.angle_alpha   90.00
_cell.angle_beta   90.00
_cell.angle_gamma   90.00
#
_symmetry.space_group_name_H-M   'P 1'
#
loop_
_entity.id
_entity.type
_entity.pdbx_description
1 polymer ?
#
loop_
_entity_poly.entity_id
_entity_poly.type
_entity_poly.pdbx_seq_one_letter_code
_entity_poly.pdbx_strand_id
1 'polypeptide(L)'
;MDLPLPLQALLACLLPLILIYYYSCNSKSNTMNNHHHKSPPEPSGAWPIIGHLPLLSRPGPLCRTLAALADEHGPIFSLRLGARRTVVVSGLAEAKECFSSNDRALAGRPDSAASRIMGYDCAMIGLSPYGPYWREVRKIAIVKLLSNARLDALAHVRRAEVDESVKALRALCAEGGRTSSATVEMKRWLGELTFNALVKMVVGRRCFDSTRNGDADVPGRFRKAAADLFVLFGVFVPSDVLPIFKWADLKGYKAAMRRTANEMDALLVGWLKEHRKRRAGSGEVEGDFMDVMLSIIDKDKAEFSTYDPDTIIKATSLNNHHHKTQPEPSGAWPIIGHLPLLSRPGPLCCTLAALGDEHGPVFSLCLGARRTVVVSGLAEAKECFTSNDRALTGRPDSAASRIMGHDCAMIGFSPYGPYWREVNKIVIDELHSNARLDALAHVRRAEVDESIKALRARCAQGGANSLATVEMKRWLGELMFNAVVKMVAGRRCFESTRNGDAYVLGRFRKAAADWFVLFGEFVPSDVLPIFKWVDFKGYKAAMRRMAEEIDTVLVRSLKEHQNHRAGGGKRAIQLINHCRVLKKAQEELDIHVVSPDRNVAWPIIGHLPLLSRPGPLCRTLAALADKHGPIFSLHLGARCTVVVSGLPEAKECFTSNDRALAGRTDSAASRIMAYDYAVLGFSTYGPYWREIRKIAIIELLSNARLDALAHVQRGEVDESVKALRARCAEGGGTSATVEMREWFGELTFNSVVKMVAGRQCLESTRNDKGDLPGRFRKATTDFFMLFGMLVPSDMVPVFKWVDWKGYKAAMRRTAEEIDAVLVRWLEDHRRRRSGGDEVEGDFMDVMLSIIDKAELSRYDPDTIIKATCLALVLGGIDTTTITLTWAITLLVNDCRGLSPPTK
;
A
#
# COMPACT_ATOMS: atom_id res chain seq x y z
N MET A 1 32.02 -39.22 1.42
CA MET A 1 31.10 -39.37 0.27
C MET A 1 31.45 -38.29 -0.72
N ASP A 2 32.13 -38.69 -1.79
CA ASP A 2 32.61 -37.75 -2.79
C ASP A 2 31.43 -37.21 -3.59
N LEU A 3 31.24 -35.88 -3.55
CA LEU A 3 30.19 -35.23 -4.33
C LEU A 3 30.48 -35.37 -5.83
N PRO A 4 29.45 -35.52 -6.68
CA PRO A 4 29.63 -35.69 -8.11
C PRO A 4 30.33 -34.48 -8.74
N LEU A 5 31.28 -34.73 -9.64
CA LEU A 5 32.10 -33.77 -10.40
C LEU A 5 31.35 -32.51 -10.92
N PRO A 6 30.11 -32.59 -11.46
CA PRO A 6 29.39 -31.38 -11.87
C PRO A 6 28.97 -30.48 -10.70
N LEU A 7 28.69 -31.04 -9.52
CA LEU A 7 28.37 -30.26 -8.32
C LEU A 7 29.63 -29.64 -7.70
N GLN A 8 30.76 -30.34 -7.78
CA GLN A 8 32.07 -29.80 -7.39
C GLN A 8 32.47 -28.64 -8.32
N ALA A 9 32.25 -28.75 -9.63
CA ALA A 9 32.50 -27.68 -10.59
C ALA A 9 31.56 -26.48 -10.37
N LEU A 10 30.30 -26.71 -10.02
CA LEU A 10 29.32 -25.66 -9.76
C LEU A 10 29.61 -24.94 -8.43
N LEU A 11 30.02 -25.66 -7.40
CA LEU A 11 30.52 -25.08 -6.14
C LEU A 11 31.85 -24.33 -6.35
N ALA A 12 32.76 -24.86 -7.16
CA ALA A 12 34.03 -24.23 -7.52
C ALA A 12 33.85 -22.97 -8.39
N CYS A 13 32.74 -22.84 -9.13
CA CYS A 13 32.40 -21.63 -9.88
C CYS A 13 31.63 -20.61 -9.02
N LEU A 14 30.79 -21.06 -8.07
CA LEU A 14 30.01 -20.18 -7.20
C LEU A 14 30.83 -19.60 -6.04
N LEU A 15 31.77 -20.35 -5.48
CA LEU A 15 32.68 -19.88 -4.42
C LEU A 15 33.48 -18.62 -4.80
N PRO A 16 34.13 -18.53 -5.98
CA PRO A 16 34.82 -17.32 -6.40
C PRO A 16 33.85 -16.19 -6.74
N LEU A 17 32.65 -16.45 -7.27
CA LEU A 17 31.63 -15.40 -7.47
C LEU A 17 31.08 -14.85 -6.14
N ILE A 18 30.93 -15.69 -5.13
CA ILE A 18 30.52 -15.31 -3.77
C ILE A 18 31.67 -14.59 -3.06
N LEU A 19 32.92 -15.03 -3.24
CA LEU A 19 34.11 -14.37 -2.71
C LEU A 19 34.42 -13.05 -3.43
N ILE A 20 34.16 -12.92 -4.73
CA ILE A 20 34.28 -11.68 -5.51
C ILE A 20 33.15 -10.72 -5.14
N TYR A 21 31.92 -11.20 -4.95
CA TYR A 21 30.83 -10.39 -4.40
C TYR A 21 31.16 -9.92 -2.98
N TYR A 22 31.71 -10.78 -2.13
CA TYR A 22 32.17 -10.45 -0.79
C TYR A 22 33.35 -9.47 -0.80
N TYR A 23 34.39 -9.68 -1.61
CA TYR A 23 35.51 -8.75 -1.77
C TYR A 23 35.06 -7.44 -2.43
N SER A 24 34.07 -7.44 -3.31
CA SER A 24 33.53 -6.21 -3.90
C SER A 24 32.64 -5.43 -2.93
N CYS A 25 31.95 -6.13 -2.02
CA CYS A 25 31.18 -5.53 -0.92
C CYS A 25 32.08 -5.06 0.24
N ASN A 26 33.17 -5.76 0.55
CA ASN A 26 34.13 -5.38 1.60
C ASN A 26 35.26 -4.47 1.10
N SER A 27 35.61 -4.47 -0.19
CA SER A 27 36.56 -3.51 -0.78
C SER A 27 35.97 -2.10 -0.84
N LYS A 28 34.64 -1.99 -0.96
CA LYS A 28 33.92 -0.73 -0.70
C LYS A 28 33.78 -0.38 0.80
N SER A 29 34.25 -1.24 1.70
CA SER A 29 34.25 -1.01 3.15
C SER A 29 35.58 -0.49 3.70
N ASN A 30 36.66 -0.38 2.89
CA ASN A 30 37.98 -0.01 3.42
C ASN A 30 38.66 1.22 2.81
N THR A 31 37.94 2.04 2.04
CA THR A 31 38.42 3.39 1.71
C THR A 31 37.27 4.40 1.67
N MET A 32 36.79 4.79 2.86
CA MET A 32 36.71 6.20 3.26
C MET A 32 36.30 6.33 4.73
N ASN A 33 37.16 7.03 5.46
CA ASN A 33 37.10 7.34 6.89
C ASN A 33 35.80 8.04 7.33
N ASN A 34 35.36 7.67 8.54
CA ASN A 34 34.74 8.48 9.60
C ASN A 34 33.74 9.60 9.20
N HIS A 35 32.45 9.43 9.55
CA HIS A 35 31.84 10.05 10.75
C HIS A 35 30.32 9.72 10.91
N HIS A 36 30.02 9.01 12.01
CA HIS A 36 28.83 8.92 12.88
C HIS A 36 27.39 9.10 12.35
N HIS A 37 26.74 7.99 11.96
CA HIS A 37 25.43 7.67 12.55
C HIS A 37 25.63 6.45 13.44
N LYS A 38 25.25 6.57 14.72
CA LYS A 38 25.29 5.48 15.70
C LYS A 38 24.27 4.42 15.27
N SER A 39 24.69 3.56 14.35
CA SER A 39 24.02 2.29 14.13
C SER A 39 24.03 1.56 15.48
N PRO A 40 22.93 0.90 15.87
CA PRO A 40 22.95 0.07 17.06
C PRO A 40 24.16 -0.86 16.96
N PRO A 41 25.00 -0.94 18.00
CA PRO A 41 26.16 -1.81 18.01
C PRO A 41 25.77 -3.20 17.51
N GLU A 42 26.63 -3.77 16.66
CA GLU A 42 26.39 -5.07 16.03
C GLU A 42 27.48 -6.02 16.56
N PRO A 43 27.11 -7.15 17.18
CA PRO A 43 28.08 -8.11 17.68
C PRO A 43 28.91 -8.69 16.53
N SER A 44 30.16 -9.04 16.82
CA SER A 44 31.03 -9.68 15.84
C SER A 44 30.57 -11.12 15.53
N GLY A 45 30.94 -11.66 14.36
CA GLY A 45 30.67 -13.06 14.00
C GLY A 45 29.45 -13.30 13.09
N ALA A 46 28.98 -12.28 12.36
CA ALA A 46 27.95 -12.43 11.33
C ALA A 46 28.45 -13.25 10.12
N TRP A 47 27.74 -14.32 9.76
CA TRP A 47 28.06 -15.09 8.55
C TRP A 47 27.39 -14.50 7.29
N PRO A 48 27.95 -14.68 6.09
CA PRO A 48 27.48 -13.99 4.86
C PRO A 48 26.01 -14.21 4.51
N ILE A 49 25.47 -15.41 4.76
CA ILE A 49 24.10 -15.81 4.36
C ILE A 49 23.17 -15.94 5.58
N ILE A 50 23.67 -16.50 6.69
CA ILE A 50 22.86 -16.78 7.89
C ILE A 50 22.96 -15.68 8.96
N GLY A 51 23.89 -14.72 8.82
CA GLY A 51 24.09 -13.65 9.79
C GLY A 51 24.53 -14.18 11.16
N HIS A 52 23.96 -13.65 12.23
CA HIS A 52 24.25 -13.98 13.64
C HIS A 52 23.46 -15.18 14.15
N LEU A 53 22.81 -15.96 13.27
CA LEU A 53 22.11 -17.19 13.67
C LEU A 53 22.97 -18.15 14.50
N PRO A 54 24.28 -18.35 14.19
CA PRO A 54 25.14 -19.18 15.04
C PRO A 54 25.28 -18.66 16.48
N LEU A 55 25.29 -17.34 16.69
CA LEU A 55 25.37 -16.73 18.02
C LEU A 55 24.10 -16.96 18.84
N LEU A 56 22.95 -17.01 18.17
CA LEU A 56 21.65 -17.27 18.80
C LEU A 56 21.35 -18.76 18.97
N SER A 57 22.17 -19.64 18.39
CA SER A 57 22.02 -21.10 18.48
C SER A 57 22.73 -21.70 19.69
N ARG A 58 23.11 -20.87 20.68
CA ARG A 58 23.75 -21.30 21.92
C ARG A 58 22.76 -22.08 22.82
N PRO A 59 23.23 -23.06 23.61
CA PRO A 59 22.37 -23.76 24.56
C PRO A 59 21.78 -22.80 25.60
N GLY A 60 20.44 -22.80 25.74
CA GLY A 60 19.72 -22.00 26.75
C GLY A 60 18.57 -21.15 26.17
N PRO A 61 17.81 -20.43 27.02
CA PRO A 61 16.74 -19.55 26.56
C PRO A 61 17.29 -18.35 25.78
N LEU A 62 16.69 -18.06 24.62
CA LEU A 62 17.10 -16.95 23.76
C LEU A 62 17.14 -15.60 24.49
N CYS A 63 16.20 -15.35 25.41
CA CYS A 63 16.16 -14.12 26.20
C CYS A 63 17.42 -13.91 27.06
N ARG A 64 18.06 -14.98 27.54
CA ARG A 64 19.33 -14.88 28.28
C ARG A 64 20.50 -14.55 27.37
N THR A 65 20.53 -15.14 26.17
CA THR A 65 21.54 -14.80 25.16
C THR A 65 21.40 -13.35 24.71
N LEU A 66 20.16 -12.87 24.50
CA LEU A 66 19.89 -11.48 24.14
C LEU A 66 20.21 -10.51 25.29
N ALA A 67 19.96 -10.89 26.55
CA ALA A 67 20.33 -10.10 27.71
C ALA A 67 21.84 -9.96 27.85
N ALA A 68 22.60 -11.06 27.73
CA ALA A 68 24.07 -11.01 27.77
C ALA A 68 24.64 -10.14 26.62
N LEU A 69 24.04 -10.21 25.43
CA LEU A 69 24.40 -9.33 24.32
C LEU A 69 24.04 -7.86 24.60
N ALA A 70 22.94 -7.59 25.30
CA ALA A 70 22.55 -6.25 25.73
C ALA A 70 23.49 -5.69 26.82
N ASP A 71 23.98 -6.53 27.74
CA ASP A 71 24.97 -6.13 28.75
C ASP A 71 26.29 -5.72 28.09
N GLU A 72 26.67 -6.39 27.00
CA GLU A 72 27.92 -6.13 26.27
C GLU A 72 27.80 -4.97 25.26
N HIS A 73 26.69 -4.88 24.54
CA HIS A 73 26.50 -3.93 23.44
C HIS A 73 25.58 -2.76 23.81
N GLY A 74 24.97 -2.75 24.99
CA GLY A 74 24.03 -1.74 25.43
C GLY A 74 22.56 -2.08 25.13
N PRO A 75 21.62 -1.24 25.62
CA PRO A 75 20.18 -1.55 25.64
C PRO A 75 19.51 -1.59 24.26
N ILE A 76 20.18 -1.10 23.21
CA ILE A 76 19.75 -1.23 21.82
C ILE A 76 20.94 -1.72 21.00
N PHE A 77 20.79 -2.89 20.37
CA PHE A 77 21.82 -3.46 19.48
C PHE A 77 21.17 -4.11 18.25
N SER A 78 21.94 -4.30 17.18
CA SER A 78 21.44 -4.88 15.93
C SER A 78 21.99 -6.27 15.68
N LEU A 79 21.16 -7.14 15.12
CA LEU A 79 21.48 -8.50 14.71
C LEU A 79 21.07 -8.71 13.26
N ARG A 80 21.91 -9.37 12.49
CA ARG A 80 21.55 -9.90 11.17
C ARG A 80 20.99 -11.32 11.32
N LEU A 81 19.70 -11.53 11.07
CA LEU A 81 19.09 -12.85 10.95
C LEU A 81 18.91 -13.15 9.47
N GLY A 82 19.86 -13.90 8.89
CA GLY A 82 19.94 -14.16 7.45
C GLY A 82 19.99 -12.88 6.60
N ALA A 83 18.97 -12.67 5.77
CA ALA A 83 18.84 -11.46 4.96
C ALA A 83 18.16 -10.28 5.69
N ARG A 84 17.60 -10.50 6.89
CA ARG A 84 16.89 -9.48 7.68
C ARG A 84 17.78 -8.91 8.76
N ARG A 85 17.75 -7.58 8.93
CA ARG A 85 18.34 -6.91 10.09
C ARG A 85 17.25 -6.75 11.15
N THR A 86 17.55 -7.20 12.37
CA THR A 86 16.69 -7.22 13.55
C THR A 86 17.31 -6.30 14.58
N VAL A 87 16.52 -5.41 15.18
CA VAL A 87 16.96 -4.58 16.30
C VAL A 87 16.41 -5.19 17.59
N VAL A 88 17.28 -5.33 18.59
CA VAL A 88 16.90 -5.81 19.91
C VAL A 88 16.89 -4.62 20.86
N VAL A 89 15.79 -4.47 21.60
CA VAL A 89 15.60 -3.42 22.60
C VAL A 89 15.40 -4.08 23.95
N SER A 90 16.28 -3.79 24.91
CA SER A 90 16.29 -4.40 26.24
C SER A 90 16.18 -3.37 27.38
N GLY A 91 16.21 -2.07 27.07
CA GLY A 91 16.07 -0.99 28.05
C GLY A 91 14.62 -0.51 28.23
N LEU A 92 14.27 -0.08 29.44
CA LEU A 92 12.91 0.32 29.81
C LEU A 92 12.47 1.62 29.13
N ALA A 93 13.35 2.62 29.07
CA ALA A 93 13.03 3.91 28.44
C ALA A 93 12.80 3.74 26.93
N GLU A 94 13.64 2.93 26.30
CA GLU A 94 13.62 2.62 24.88
C GLU A 94 12.41 1.74 24.53
N ALA A 95 12.07 0.77 25.38
CA ALA A 95 10.85 -0.01 25.23
C ALA A 95 9.59 0.86 25.39
N LYS A 96 9.59 1.81 26.34
CA LYS A 96 8.49 2.76 26.51
C LYS A 96 8.32 3.63 25.26
N GLU A 97 9.39 4.13 24.68
CA GLU A 97 9.37 4.89 23.42
C GLU A 97 8.84 4.03 22.24
N CYS A 98 9.30 2.78 22.13
CA CYS A 98 8.83 1.80 21.14
C CYS A 98 7.31 1.56 21.21
N PHE A 99 6.74 1.39 22.40
CA PHE A 99 5.33 1.06 22.60
C PHE A 99 4.41 2.26 22.88
N SER A 100 4.93 3.49 22.83
CA SER A 100 4.14 4.72 22.93
C SER A 100 4.23 5.57 21.67
N SER A 101 5.41 6.12 21.37
CA SER A 101 5.61 7.10 20.28
C SER A 101 5.79 6.40 18.93
N ASN A 102 6.35 5.19 18.93
CA ASN A 102 6.69 4.42 17.73
C ASN A 102 5.83 3.14 17.57
N ASP A 103 4.74 3.03 18.32
CA ASP A 103 3.93 1.80 18.44
C ASP A 103 3.41 1.33 17.06
N ARG A 104 3.01 2.26 16.19
CA ARG A 104 2.53 2.01 14.84
C ARG A 104 3.64 1.52 13.90
N ALA A 105 4.87 2.01 14.05
CA ALA A 105 6.02 1.56 13.26
C ALA A 105 6.42 0.11 13.65
N LEU A 106 6.18 -0.27 14.91
CA LEU A 106 6.45 -1.61 15.46
C LEU A 106 5.20 -2.52 15.51
N ALA A 107 4.06 -2.03 15.03
CA ALA A 107 2.82 -2.80 14.98
C ALA A 107 2.86 -3.93 13.95
N GLY A 108 3.82 -3.90 13.02
CA GLY A 108 4.03 -4.96 12.03
C GLY A 108 4.36 -6.30 12.69
N ARG A 109 3.71 -7.38 12.23
CA ARG A 109 4.00 -8.75 12.63
C ARG A 109 4.76 -9.46 11.50
N PRO A 110 5.90 -10.12 11.77
CA PRO A 110 6.62 -10.85 10.74
C PRO A 110 5.78 -12.01 10.18
N ASP A 111 5.72 -12.15 8.85
CA ASP A 111 5.15 -13.33 8.18
C ASP A 111 6.01 -14.57 8.45
N SER A 112 5.68 -15.31 9.52
CA SER A 112 6.36 -16.55 9.94
C SER A 112 5.57 -17.79 9.50
N ALA A 113 6.27 -18.91 9.32
CA ALA A 113 5.64 -20.19 9.00
C ALA A 113 4.62 -20.60 10.08
N ALA A 114 4.93 -20.35 11.35
CA ALA A 114 4.02 -20.59 12.46
C ALA A 114 2.73 -19.76 12.34
N SER A 115 2.82 -18.46 12.04
CA SER A 115 1.64 -17.60 11.87
C SER A 115 0.77 -18.00 10.69
N ARG A 116 1.40 -18.46 9.61
CA ARG A 116 0.69 -18.95 8.42
C ARG A 116 0.01 -20.30 8.64
N ILE A 117 0.73 -21.24 9.24
CA ILE A 117 0.30 -22.65 9.38
C ILE A 117 -0.61 -22.83 10.60
N MET A 118 -0.32 -22.17 11.72
CA MET A 118 -1.05 -22.35 12.99
C MET A 118 -1.88 -21.12 13.39
N GLY A 119 -1.77 -19.99 12.66
CA GLY A 119 -2.42 -18.71 12.99
C GLY A 119 -3.42 -18.17 11.95
N TYR A 120 -4.05 -19.06 11.19
CA TYR A 120 -5.15 -18.82 10.23
C TYR A 120 -4.72 -17.93 9.08
N ASP A 121 -3.56 -18.21 8.48
CA ASP A 121 -2.94 -17.30 7.52
C ASP A 121 -2.83 -15.86 8.09
N CYS A 122 -2.39 -15.78 9.35
CA CYS A 122 -2.31 -14.57 10.14
C CYS A 122 -3.66 -13.90 10.52
N ALA A 123 -4.81 -14.59 10.45
CA ALA A 123 -6.08 -14.00 10.91
C ALA A 123 -6.15 -13.82 12.44
N MET A 124 -5.31 -14.51 13.19
CA MET A 124 -5.18 -14.32 14.64
C MET A 124 -4.85 -12.87 15.02
N ILE A 125 -5.59 -12.28 15.96
CA ILE A 125 -5.36 -10.89 16.41
C ILE A 125 -3.92 -10.61 16.88
N GLY A 126 -3.26 -11.59 17.50
CA GLY A 126 -1.87 -11.47 17.96
C GLY A 126 -0.82 -11.51 16.84
N LEU A 127 -1.18 -12.04 15.67
CA LEU A 127 -0.29 -12.37 14.56
C LEU A 127 -0.61 -11.60 13.27
N SER A 128 -1.82 -11.02 13.18
CA SER A 128 -2.27 -10.31 11.99
C SER A 128 -1.45 -9.06 11.75
N PRO A 129 -1.04 -8.79 10.50
CA PRO A 129 -0.45 -7.52 10.14
C PRO A 129 -1.39 -6.37 10.49
N TYR A 130 -0.83 -5.26 10.97
CA TYR A 130 -1.61 -4.06 11.23
C TYR A 130 -2.32 -3.59 9.95
N GLY A 131 -3.64 -3.43 10.01
CA GLY A 131 -4.48 -3.09 8.85
C GLY A 131 -5.96 -2.94 9.23
N PRO A 132 -6.86 -2.72 8.25
CA PRO A 132 -8.30 -2.60 8.50
C PRO A 132 -8.87 -3.80 9.28
N TYR A 133 -8.55 -5.03 8.87
CA TYR A 133 -8.98 -6.26 9.53
C TYR A 133 -8.55 -6.31 11.01
N TRP A 134 -7.25 -6.12 11.29
CA TRP A 134 -6.75 -6.17 12.67
C TRP A 134 -7.38 -5.07 13.54
N ARG A 135 -7.63 -3.87 13.01
CA ARG A 135 -8.26 -2.78 13.75
C ARG A 135 -9.69 -3.15 14.15
N GLU A 136 -10.47 -3.73 13.23
CA GLU A 136 -11.84 -4.15 13.53
C GLU A 136 -11.88 -5.32 14.51
N VAL A 137 -11.07 -6.36 14.30
CA VAL A 137 -11.01 -7.49 15.26
C VAL A 137 -10.50 -7.04 16.62
N ARG A 138 -9.54 -6.11 16.68
CA ARG A 138 -9.08 -5.49 17.94
C ARG A 138 -10.18 -4.67 18.61
N LYS A 139 -10.96 -3.91 17.84
CA LYS A 139 -12.11 -3.16 18.36
C LYS A 139 -13.16 -4.11 18.93
N ILE A 140 -13.50 -5.20 18.24
CA ILE A 140 -14.42 -6.23 18.75
C ILE A 140 -13.87 -6.85 20.04
N ALA A 141 -12.61 -7.28 20.03
CA ALA A 141 -11.96 -7.88 21.19
C ALA A 141 -11.99 -6.95 22.41
N ILE A 142 -11.62 -5.68 22.25
CA ILE A 142 -11.53 -4.72 23.37
C ILE A 142 -12.92 -4.24 23.80
N VAL A 143 -13.80 -3.88 22.86
CA VAL A 143 -15.07 -3.21 23.17
C VAL A 143 -16.19 -4.19 23.49
N LYS A 144 -16.17 -5.39 22.91
CA LYS A 144 -17.28 -6.36 23.03
C LYS A 144 -16.94 -7.58 23.89
N LEU A 145 -15.70 -8.06 23.84
CA LEU A 145 -15.27 -9.24 24.61
C LEU A 145 -14.59 -8.87 25.94
N LEU A 146 -13.65 -7.92 25.91
CA LEU A 146 -12.83 -7.53 27.07
C LEU A 146 -13.27 -6.21 27.72
N SER A 147 -14.50 -5.76 27.47
CA SER A 147 -15.03 -4.57 28.13
C SER A 147 -15.33 -4.85 29.60
N ASN A 148 -15.21 -3.83 30.45
CA ASN A 148 -15.51 -3.96 31.88
C ASN A 148 -16.91 -4.58 32.11
N ALA A 149 -17.92 -4.10 31.39
CA ALA A 149 -19.28 -4.64 31.47
C ALA A 149 -19.35 -6.15 31.16
N ARG A 150 -18.60 -6.64 30.17
CA ARG A 150 -18.56 -8.08 29.83
C ARG A 150 -17.77 -8.87 30.88
N LEU A 151 -16.65 -8.33 31.37
CA LEU A 151 -15.84 -8.98 32.41
C LEU A 151 -16.58 -9.05 33.75
N ASP A 152 -17.44 -8.08 34.04
CA ASP A 152 -18.33 -8.03 35.21
C ASP A 152 -19.47 -9.03 35.08
N ALA A 153 -20.10 -9.12 33.91
CA ALA A 153 -21.10 -10.15 33.62
C ALA A 153 -20.53 -11.57 33.84
N LEU A 154 -19.28 -11.80 33.43
CA LEU A 154 -18.57 -13.08 33.62
C LEU A 154 -17.80 -13.17 34.95
N ALA A 155 -17.97 -12.23 35.89
CA ALA A 155 -17.25 -12.25 37.17
C ALA A 155 -17.59 -13.48 38.01
N HIS A 156 -18.82 -14.00 37.86
CA HIS A 156 -19.27 -15.22 38.53
C HIS A 156 -18.47 -16.46 38.06
N VAL A 157 -18.06 -16.51 36.79
CA VAL A 157 -17.26 -17.62 36.22
C VAL A 157 -15.91 -17.72 36.91
N ARG A 158 -15.22 -16.58 37.07
CA ARG A 158 -13.91 -16.52 37.75
C ARG A 158 -14.03 -16.88 39.23
N ARG A 159 -15.04 -16.36 39.92
CA ARG A 159 -15.33 -16.70 41.33
C ARG A 159 -15.56 -18.21 41.50
N ALA A 160 -16.42 -18.79 40.66
CA ALA A 160 -16.70 -20.22 40.70
C ALA A 160 -15.45 -21.08 40.46
N GLU A 161 -14.57 -20.71 39.52
CA GLU A 161 -13.35 -21.49 39.27
C GLU A 161 -12.33 -21.39 40.40
N VAL A 162 -12.22 -20.22 41.04
CA VAL A 162 -11.39 -20.03 42.25
C VAL A 162 -11.94 -20.90 43.39
N ASP A 163 -13.24 -20.85 43.63
CA ASP A 163 -13.89 -21.64 44.69
C ASP A 163 -13.66 -23.15 44.48
N GLU A 164 -13.85 -23.65 43.26
CA GLU A 164 -13.58 -25.05 42.93
C GLU A 164 -12.10 -25.42 43.07
N SER A 165 -11.18 -24.54 42.65
CA SER A 165 -9.74 -24.79 42.78
C SER A 165 -9.29 -24.81 44.25
N VAL A 166 -9.90 -23.97 45.10
CA VAL A 166 -9.68 -23.97 46.55
C VAL A 166 -10.28 -25.21 47.21
N LYS A 167 -11.47 -25.67 46.77
CA LYS A 167 -12.05 -26.94 47.23
C LYS A 167 -11.14 -28.12 46.90
N ALA A 168 -10.58 -28.17 45.69
CA ALA A 168 -9.64 -29.21 45.29
C ALA A 168 -8.36 -29.20 46.14
N LEU A 169 -7.82 -28.02 46.47
CA LEU A 169 -6.69 -27.91 47.41
C LEU A 169 -7.05 -28.42 48.81
N ARG A 170 -8.23 -28.05 49.33
CA ARG A 170 -8.69 -28.51 50.65
C ARG A 170 -8.86 -30.03 50.69
N ALA A 171 -9.35 -30.64 49.61
CA ALA A 171 -9.45 -32.09 49.49
C ALA A 171 -8.07 -32.76 49.52
N LEU A 172 -7.10 -32.26 48.75
CA LEU A 172 -5.71 -32.75 48.78
C LEU A 172 -5.06 -32.61 50.16
N CYS A 173 -5.36 -31.53 50.88
CA CYS A 173 -4.90 -31.34 52.27
C CYS A 173 -5.60 -32.29 53.26
N ALA A 174 -6.82 -32.75 52.97
CA ALA A 174 -7.56 -33.68 53.82
C ALA A 174 -7.15 -35.14 53.58
N GLU A 175 -6.66 -35.49 52.40
CA GLU A 175 -6.16 -36.83 52.04
C GLU A 175 -4.75 -37.12 52.59
N GLY A 176 -3.93 -36.09 52.80
CA GLY A 176 -2.67 -36.21 53.57
C GLY A 176 -2.97 -36.18 55.07
N GLY A 177 -2.94 -37.33 55.74
CA GLY A 177 -3.21 -37.41 57.19
C GLY A 177 -2.37 -36.43 58.03
N ARG A 178 -2.70 -36.32 59.33
CA ARG A 178 -2.14 -35.35 60.31
C ARG A 178 -0.60 -35.20 60.35
N THR A 179 0.16 -36.08 59.71
CA THR A 179 1.63 -36.13 59.70
C THR A 179 2.27 -35.94 58.31
N SER A 180 1.51 -35.84 57.21
CA SER A 180 2.07 -35.63 55.87
C SER A 180 1.63 -34.29 55.26
N SER A 181 2.59 -33.41 54.98
CA SER A 181 2.31 -32.18 54.24
C SER A 181 2.00 -32.52 52.78
N ALA A 182 0.80 -32.18 52.30
CA ALA A 182 0.49 -32.28 50.88
C ALA A 182 1.34 -31.26 50.10
N THR A 183 2.20 -31.73 49.20
CA THR A 183 3.00 -30.88 48.32
C THR A 183 2.23 -30.60 47.03
N VAL A 184 2.06 -29.31 46.71
CA VAL A 184 1.34 -28.86 45.50
C VAL A 184 2.31 -28.12 44.59
N GLU A 185 2.39 -28.55 43.32
CA GLU A 185 3.13 -27.82 42.29
C GLU A 185 2.36 -26.54 41.91
N MET A 186 2.68 -25.43 42.57
CA MET A 186 1.96 -24.15 42.41
C MET A 186 1.88 -23.67 40.96
N LYS A 187 2.92 -23.92 40.14
CA LYS A 187 2.94 -23.59 38.72
C LYS A 187 1.84 -24.32 37.94
N ARG A 188 1.67 -25.62 38.22
CA ARG A 188 0.64 -26.44 37.60
C ARG A 188 -0.74 -26.00 38.07
N TRP A 189 -0.93 -25.82 39.38
CA TRP A 189 -2.21 -25.42 39.96
C TRP A 189 -2.69 -24.05 39.47
N LEU A 190 -1.83 -23.02 39.54
CA LEU A 190 -2.15 -21.68 39.02
C LEU A 190 -2.40 -21.69 37.51
N GLY A 191 -1.64 -22.50 36.77
CA GLY A 191 -1.83 -22.68 35.34
C GLY A 191 -3.19 -23.28 34.99
N GLU A 192 -3.61 -24.32 35.72
CA GLU A 192 -4.89 -25.00 35.52
C GLU A 192 -6.09 -24.11 35.89
N LEU A 193 -6.03 -23.41 37.03
CA LEU A 193 -7.03 -22.41 37.44
C LEU A 193 -7.18 -21.31 36.38
N THR A 194 -6.06 -20.71 35.96
CA THR A 194 -6.08 -19.62 34.98
C THR A 194 -6.65 -20.08 33.63
N PHE A 195 -6.23 -21.26 33.19
CA PHE A 195 -6.67 -21.81 31.92
C PHE A 195 -8.15 -22.17 31.94
N ASN A 196 -8.64 -22.80 33.01
CA ASN A 196 -10.06 -23.09 33.16
C ASN A 196 -10.90 -21.81 33.18
N ALA A 197 -10.48 -20.79 33.93
CA ALA A 197 -11.18 -19.52 33.98
C ALA A 197 -11.27 -18.89 32.57
N LEU A 198 -10.17 -18.90 31.81
CA LEU A 198 -10.13 -18.36 30.45
C LEU A 198 -11.01 -19.15 29.47
N VAL A 199 -10.85 -20.47 29.40
CA VAL A 199 -11.64 -21.31 28.48
C VAL A 199 -13.13 -21.22 28.80
N LYS A 200 -13.49 -21.15 30.08
CA LYS A 200 -14.89 -21.01 30.51
C LYS A 200 -15.48 -19.65 30.17
N MET A 201 -14.68 -18.58 30.19
CA MET A 201 -15.12 -17.26 29.69
C MET A 201 -15.22 -17.21 28.15
N VAL A 202 -14.37 -17.96 27.43
CA VAL A 202 -14.31 -17.90 25.96
C VAL A 202 -15.32 -18.81 25.28
N VAL A 203 -15.47 -20.05 25.74
CA VAL A 203 -16.32 -21.09 25.12
C VAL A 203 -17.26 -21.80 26.11
N GLY A 204 -17.42 -21.27 27.33
CA GLY A 204 -18.34 -21.83 28.32
C GLY A 204 -17.95 -23.20 28.89
N ARG A 205 -16.71 -23.68 28.64
CA ARG A 205 -16.24 -25.03 29.04
C ARG A 205 -15.18 -24.99 30.12
N ARG A 206 -15.21 -26.01 30.98
CA ARG A 206 -14.12 -26.33 31.91
C ARG A 206 -13.25 -27.43 31.29
N CYS A 207 -11.93 -27.29 31.35
CA CYS A 207 -11.00 -28.28 30.82
C CYS A 207 -10.49 -29.22 31.93
N PHE A 208 -10.12 -28.71 33.09
CA PHE A 208 -9.66 -29.54 34.21
C PHE A 208 -10.83 -29.82 35.15
N ASP A 209 -11.32 -31.06 35.15
CA ASP A 209 -12.32 -31.55 36.09
C ASP A 209 -11.72 -32.72 36.86
N SER A 210 -11.47 -32.54 38.16
CA SER A 210 -10.88 -33.57 39.03
C SER A 210 -11.86 -34.68 39.41
N THR A 211 -13.14 -34.57 39.02
CA THR A 211 -14.23 -35.39 39.54
C THR A 211 -15.07 -36.12 38.50
N ARG A 212 -14.77 -36.01 37.19
CA ARG A 212 -15.63 -36.59 36.14
C ARG A 212 -14.88 -37.60 35.28
N ASN A 213 -15.05 -38.87 35.65
CA ASN A 213 -14.41 -40.05 35.07
C ASN A 213 -14.95 -40.45 33.67
N GLY A 214 -15.28 -39.49 32.80
CA GLY A 214 -16.09 -39.75 31.60
C GLY A 214 -15.59 -39.21 30.26
N ASP A 215 -14.59 -38.33 30.20
CA ASP A 215 -14.07 -37.81 28.91
C ASP A 215 -12.63 -37.26 29.06
N ALA A 216 -11.76 -38.06 29.66
CA ALA A 216 -10.41 -37.66 30.07
C ALA A 216 -9.47 -37.25 28.91
N ASP A 217 -9.84 -37.51 27.65
CA ASP A 217 -8.98 -37.30 26.47
C ASP A 217 -9.04 -35.87 25.91
N VAL A 218 -10.23 -35.24 25.86
CA VAL A 218 -10.42 -33.95 25.20
C VAL A 218 -9.65 -32.80 25.87
N PRO A 219 -9.68 -32.64 27.22
CA PRO A 219 -8.91 -31.57 27.87
C PRO A 219 -7.40 -31.79 27.84
N GLY A 220 -6.96 -33.05 27.89
CA GLY A 220 -5.54 -33.42 27.75
C GLY A 220 -5.01 -33.11 26.36
N ARG A 221 -5.79 -33.43 25.33
CA ARG A 221 -5.48 -33.11 23.92
C ARG A 221 -5.43 -31.61 23.68
N PHE A 222 -6.41 -30.85 24.16
CA PHE A 222 -6.40 -29.39 24.04
C PHE A 222 -5.20 -28.76 24.76
N ARG A 223 -4.89 -29.19 25.98
CA ARG A 223 -3.72 -28.72 26.74
C ARG A 223 -2.42 -29.02 25.99
N LYS A 224 -2.27 -30.25 25.49
CA LYS A 224 -1.09 -30.66 24.73
C LYS A 224 -0.96 -29.83 23.46
N ALA A 225 -2.04 -29.69 22.68
CA ALA A 225 -2.04 -28.89 21.48
C ALA A 225 -1.75 -27.40 21.77
N ALA A 226 -2.26 -26.85 22.89
CA ALA A 226 -1.97 -25.49 23.34
C ALA A 226 -0.49 -25.32 23.69
N ALA A 227 0.06 -26.25 24.46
CA ALA A 227 1.47 -26.26 24.82
C ALA A 227 2.37 -26.39 23.58
N ASP A 228 2.06 -27.34 22.69
CA ASP A 228 2.78 -27.57 21.44
C ASP A 228 2.71 -26.33 20.54
N LEU A 229 1.57 -25.64 20.49
CA LEU A 229 1.40 -24.42 19.72
C LEU A 229 2.36 -23.34 20.21
N PHE A 230 2.41 -23.07 21.52
CA PHE A 230 3.34 -22.07 22.08
C PHE A 230 4.81 -22.45 21.88
N VAL A 231 5.14 -23.74 22.01
CA VAL A 231 6.49 -24.24 21.73
C VAL A 231 6.85 -24.00 20.27
N LEU A 232 5.99 -24.39 19.34
CA LEU A 232 6.22 -24.29 17.90
C LEU A 232 6.25 -22.84 17.39
N PHE A 233 5.51 -21.92 18.00
CA PHE A 233 5.64 -20.48 17.73
C PHE A 233 7.01 -19.92 18.16
N GLY A 234 7.64 -20.52 19.17
CA GLY A 234 8.98 -20.16 19.64
C GLY A 234 10.13 -20.85 18.89
N VAL A 235 9.83 -21.84 18.04
CA VAL A 235 10.87 -22.57 17.30
C VAL A 235 11.39 -21.75 16.13
N PHE A 236 12.71 -21.76 15.96
CA PHE A 236 13.37 -21.18 14.81
C PHE A 236 13.13 -22.02 13.53
N VAL A 237 12.38 -21.48 12.57
CA VAL A 237 12.19 -22.11 11.25
C VAL A 237 13.09 -21.42 10.21
N PRO A 238 14.06 -22.12 9.59
CA PRO A 238 14.97 -21.51 8.62
C PRO A 238 14.29 -20.78 7.45
N SER A 239 13.10 -21.23 7.04
CA SER A 239 12.33 -20.57 5.96
C SER A 239 11.81 -19.17 6.30
N ASP A 240 11.74 -18.82 7.59
CA ASP A 240 11.25 -17.51 8.03
C ASP A 240 12.32 -16.43 7.92
N VAL A 241 13.59 -16.86 7.87
CA VAL A 241 14.76 -16.01 7.72
C VAL A 241 15.34 -16.07 6.31
N LEU A 242 15.27 -17.23 5.65
CA LEU A 242 15.77 -17.46 4.31
C LEU A 242 14.64 -17.93 3.39
N PRO A 243 14.03 -17.03 2.59
CA PRO A 243 12.88 -17.36 1.74
C PRO A 243 13.14 -18.50 0.75
N ILE A 244 14.40 -18.74 0.36
CA ILE A 244 14.80 -19.83 -0.54
C ILE A 244 14.53 -21.22 0.06
N PHE A 245 14.42 -21.35 1.39
CA PHE A 245 14.11 -22.62 2.07
C PHE A 245 12.63 -22.79 2.40
N LYS A 246 11.72 -21.99 1.82
CA LYS A 246 10.26 -22.14 2.03
C LYS A 246 9.73 -23.54 1.65
N TRP A 247 10.35 -24.21 0.67
CA TRP A 247 9.96 -25.54 0.22
C TRP A 247 10.42 -26.68 1.14
N ALA A 248 11.49 -26.49 1.93
CA ALA A 248 12.07 -27.55 2.75
C ALA A 248 11.51 -27.54 4.19
N ASP A 249 11.34 -28.73 4.79
CA ASP A 249 11.02 -28.93 6.21
C ASP A 249 12.17 -29.64 6.94
N LEU A 250 13.30 -28.94 7.07
CA LEU A 250 14.61 -29.48 7.47
C LEU A 250 14.66 -30.18 8.85
N LYS A 251 13.63 -30.00 9.69
CA LYS A 251 13.53 -30.59 11.04
C LYS A 251 12.12 -31.10 11.40
N GLY A 252 11.23 -31.21 10.41
CA GLY A 252 9.84 -31.64 10.64
C GLY A 252 8.96 -30.63 11.39
N TYR A 253 9.42 -29.39 11.56
CA TYR A 253 8.67 -28.37 12.30
C TYR A 253 7.40 -27.96 11.58
N LYS A 254 7.40 -27.84 10.25
CA LYS A 254 6.16 -27.52 9.50
C LYS A 254 5.16 -28.67 9.59
N ALA A 255 5.63 -29.92 9.59
CA ALA A 255 4.77 -31.09 9.82
C ALA A 255 4.19 -31.12 11.24
N ALA A 256 4.99 -30.80 12.27
CA ALA A 256 4.51 -30.66 13.64
C ALA A 256 3.47 -29.53 13.76
N MET A 257 3.74 -28.37 13.18
CA MET A 257 2.81 -27.22 13.12
C MET A 257 1.47 -27.60 12.49
N ARG A 258 1.48 -28.36 11.38
CA ARG A 258 0.23 -28.85 10.75
C ARG A 258 -0.55 -29.79 11.66
N ARG A 259 0.13 -30.73 12.33
CA ARG A 259 -0.53 -31.65 13.28
C ARG A 259 -1.18 -30.88 14.43
N THR A 260 -0.45 -29.96 15.06
CA THR A 260 -0.97 -29.12 16.15
C THR A 260 -2.10 -28.22 15.68
N ALA A 261 -2.01 -27.62 14.49
CA ALA A 261 -3.08 -26.80 13.90
C ALA A 261 -4.37 -27.61 13.64
N ASN A 262 -4.25 -28.84 13.17
CA ASN A 262 -5.39 -29.71 12.91
C ASN A 262 -6.09 -30.13 14.20
N GLU A 263 -5.30 -30.44 15.24
CA GLU A 263 -5.83 -30.85 16.54
C GLU A 263 -6.60 -29.72 17.22
N MET A 264 -6.08 -28.49 17.16
CA MET A 264 -6.77 -27.32 17.68
C MET A 264 -8.07 -27.02 16.93
N ASP A 265 -8.07 -27.12 15.61
CA ASP A 265 -9.27 -26.84 14.84
C ASP A 265 -10.39 -27.84 15.11
N ALA A 266 -10.07 -29.13 15.20
CA ALA A 266 -11.06 -30.16 15.46
C ALA A 266 -11.88 -29.84 16.73
N LEU A 267 -11.21 -29.32 17.77
CA LEU A 267 -11.84 -28.93 19.02
C LEU A 267 -12.70 -27.66 18.87
N LEU A 268 -12.18 -26.62 18.22
CA LEU A 268 -12.91 -25.36 18.02
C LEU A 268 -14.12 -25.52 17.11
N VAL A 269 -14.01 -26.32 16.05
CA VAL A 269 -15.15 -26.67 15.19
C VAL A 269 -16.21 -27.42 15.97
N GLY A 270 -15.80 -28.33 16.88
CA GLY A 270 -16.70 -28.99 17.80
C GLY A 270 -17.46 -27.99 18.68
N TRP A 271 -16.75 -27.08 19.35
CA TRP A 271 -17.36 -26.07 20.21
C TRP A 271 -18.26 -25.09 19.43
N LEU A 272 -17.82 -24.62 18.26
CA LEU A 272 -18.60 -23.69 17.43
C LEU A 272 -19.92 -24.32 16.96
N LYS A 273 -19.90 -25.59 16.55
CA LYS A 273 -21.11 -26.34 16.18
C LYS A 273 -22.09 -26.46 17.34
N GLU A 274 -21.57 -26.71 18.54
CA GLU A 274 -22.39 -26.81 19.74
C GLU A 274 -23.04 -25.48 20.11
N HIS A 275 -22.29 -24.36 20.06
CA HIS A 275 -22.84 -23.04 20.35
C HIS A 275 -23.94 -22.67 19.35
N ARG A 276 -23.75 -22.97 18.06
CA ARG A 276 -24.79 -22.82 17.04
C ARG A 276 -26.04 -23.67 17.35
N LYS A 277 -25.87 -24.92 17.78
CA LYS A 277 -26.97 -25.81 18.14
C LYS A 277 -27.72 -25.31 19.39
N ARG A 278 -27.01 -24.84 20.41
CA ARG A 278 -27.57 -24.27 21.64
C ARG A 278 -28.42 -23.02 21.33
N ARG A 279 -27.91 -22.12 20.51
CA ARG A 279 -28.64 -20.91 20.06
C ARG A 279 -29.90 -21.21 19.25
N ALA A 280 -29.92 -22.33 18.53
CA ALA A 280 -31.12 -22.77 17.80
C ALA A 280 -32.22 -23.32 18.72
N GLY A 281 -31.90 -23.68 19.98
CA GLY A 281 -32.82 -24.34 20.92
C GLY A 281 -33.31 -23.50 22.12
N SER A 282 -32.62 -22.42 22.50
CA SER A 282 -33.01 -21.57 23.66
C SER A 282 -32.87 -20.07 23.33
N GLY A 283 -33.92 -19.30 23.61
CA GLY A 283 -34.05 -17.89 23.23
C GLY A 283 -33.22 -16.87 24.02
N GLU A 284 -32.62 -17.26 25.16
CA GLU A 284 -31.67 -16.44 25.90
C GLU A 284 -30.55 -17.32 26.44
N VAL A 285 -29.31 -16.97 26.10
CA VAL A 285 -28.10 -17.62 26.63
C VAL A 285 -27.17 -16.51 27.10
N GLU A 286 -26.71 -16.63 28.34
CA GLU A 286 -25.65 -15.80 28.91
C GLU A 286 -24.38 -15.99 28.07
N GLY A 287 -24.14 -15.06 27.13
CA GLY A 287 -23.17 -15.30 26.05
C GLY A 287 -21.72 -15.26 26.53
N ASP A 288 -21.05 -16.42 26.46
CA ASP A 288 -19.59 -16.50 26.42
C ASP A 288 -19.02 -15.76 25.18
N PHE A 289 -17.71 -15.61 25.07
CA PHE A 289 -17.14 -14.82 23.97
C PHE A 289 -17.48 -15.39 22.59
N MET A 290 -17.57 -16.72 22.45
CA MET A 290 -17.94 -17.36 21.19
C MET A 290 -19.36 -17.02 20.77
N ASP A 291 -20.32 -16.96 21.70
CA ASP A 291 -21.68 -16.49 21.42
C ASP A 291 -21.75 -15.01 21.01
N VAL A 292 -20.91 -14.17 21.61
CA VAL A 292 -20.83 -12.75 21.24
C VAL A 292 -20.27 -12.59 19.83
N MET A 293 -19.20 -13.32 19.51
CA MET A 293 -18.59 -13.33 18.19
C MET A 293 -19.56 -13.82 17.11
N LEU A 294 -20.31 -14.90 17.37
CA LEU A 294 -21.38 -15.37 16.49
C LEU A 294 -22.44 -14.28 16.25
N SER A 295 -22.88 -13.60 17.31
CA SER A 295 -23.89 -12.53 17.21
C SER A 295 -23.46 -11.32 16.37
N ILE A 296 -22.20 -10.89 16.53
CA ILE A 296 -21.64 -9.75 15.81
C ILE A 296 -21.45 -10.10 14.33
N ILE A 297 -20.83 -11.25 14.06
CA ILE A 297 -20.48 -11.64 12.70
C ILE A 297 -21.71 -12.04 11.89
N ASP A 298 -22.77 -12.58 12.52
CA ASP A 298 -24.03 -12.83 11.83
C ASP A 298 -24.78 -11.55 11.44
N LYS A 299 -24.61 -10.45 12.20
CA LYS A 299 -25.23 -9.15 11.89
C LYS A 299 -24.45 -8.35 10.84
N ASP A 300 -23.13 -8.41 10.88
CA ASP A 300 -22.24 -7.53 10.10
C ASP A 300 -21.44 -8.29 9.01
N LYS A 301 -22.06 -9.30 8.36
CA LYS A 301 -21.41 -10.16 7.34
C LYS A 301 -20.72 -9.41 6.19
N ALA A 302 -21.11 -8.16 5.93
CA ALA A 302 -20.62 -7.36 4.80
C ALA A 302 -19.33 -6.57 5.08
N GLU A 303 -18.92 -6.38 6.35
CA GLU A 303 -17.72 -5.60 6.71
C GLU A 303 -16.42 -6.41 6.76
N PHE A 304 -16.51 -7.74 6.92
CA PHE A 304 -15.34 -8.61 7.06
C PHE A 304 -14.98 -9.32 5.75
N SER A 305 -14.35 -8.60 4.81
CA SER A 305 -14.05 -9.15 3.47
C SER A 305 -12.73 -9.95 3.37
N THR A 306 -11.92 -9.99 4.43
CA THR A 306 -10.55 -10.57 4.36
C THR A 306 -10.50 -12.06 4.70
N TYR A 307 -11.35 -12.53 5.63
CA TYR A 307 -11.40 -13.92 6.07
C TYR A 307 -12.85 -14.34 6.27
N ASP A 308 -13.15 -15.64 6.15
CA ASP A 308 -14.51 -16.12 6.37
C ASP A 308 -14.94 -15.99 7.84
N PRO A 309 -16.25 -15.81 8.12
CA PRO A 309 -16.81 -15.72 9.46
C PRO A 309 -16.29 -16.75 10.47
N ASP A 310 -16.19 -18.02 10.09
CA ASP A 310 -15.78 -19.10 10.99
C ASP A 310 -14.29 -18.97 11.32
N THR A 311 -13.46 -18.62 10.34
CA THR A 311 -12.05 -18.28 10.55
C THR A 311 -11.89 -17.11 11.51
N ILE A 312 -12.69 -16.05 11.39
CA ILE A 312 -12.60 -14.89 12.29
C ILE A 312 -13.03 -15.28 13.71
N ILE A 313 -14.16 -15.98 13.86
CA ILE A 313 -14.64 -16.43 15.17
C ILE A 313 -13.59 -17.31 15.83
N LYS A 314 -13.10 -18.34 15.14
CA LYS A 314 -12.15 -19.28 15.72
C LYS A 314 -10.75 -18.67 15.91
N ALA A 315 -10.32 -17.74 15.04
CA ALA A 315 -9.06 -16.99 15.21
C ALA A 315 -9.10 -16.03 16.40
N THR A 316 -10.26 -15.44 16.67
CA THR A 316 -10.47 -14.50 17.78
C THR A 316 -10.76 -15.23 19.10
N SER A 317 -11.46 -16.38 19.04
CA SER A 317 -11.74 -17.27 20.18
C SER A 317 -10.59 -18.26 20.51
N LEU A 318 -9.44 -18.14 19.83
CA LEU A 318 -8.17 -18.91 19.89
C LEU A 318 -7.98 -20.02 18.83
N ASN A 319 -7.07 -19.74 17.89
CA ASN A 319 -6.12 -20.56 17.08
C ASN A 319 -6.48 -21.89 16.34
N ASN A 320 -6.42 -21.81 14.99
CA ASN A 320 -6.65 -22.64 13.76
C ASN A 320 -7.92 -23.45 13.51
N HIS A 321 -8.58 -23.49 12.31
CA HIS A 321 -8.23 -23.72 10.88
C HIS A 321 -7.85 -22.63 9.85
N HIS A 322 -6.73 -22.91 9.18
CA HIS A 322 -6.66 -23.22 7.75
C HIS A 322 -7.87 -22.89 6.83
N HIS A 323 -7.65 -21.90 5.94
CA HIS A 323 -8.01 -22.10 4.54
C HIS A 323 -7.48 -23.49 4.12
N LYS A 324 -8.33 -24.32 3.51
CA LYS A 324 -7.85 -25.43 2.70
C LYS A 324 -6.76 -24.85 1.80
N THR A 325 -5.49 -25.17 2.05
CA THR A 325 -4.45 -24.92 1.07
C THR A 325 -4.91 -25.70 -0.15
N GLN A 326 -5.38 -24.95 -1.13
CA GLN A 326 -5.72 -25.46 -2.43
C GLN A 326 -4.58 -26.36 -2.87
N PRO A 327 -4.86 -27.58 -3.36
CA PRO A 327 -3.81 -28.51 -3.70
C PRO A 327 -2.81 -27.81 -4.63
N GLU A 328 -1.52 -27.86 -4.29
CA GLU A 328 -0.46 -27.20 -5.04
C GLU A 328 0.34 -28.30 -5.74
N PRO A 329 0.54 -28.23 -7.07
CA PRO A 329 1.35 -29.20 -7.79
C PRO A 329 2.77 -29.25 -7.20
N SER A 330 3.40 -30.43 -7.17
CA SER A 330 4.81 -30.53 -6.77
C SER A 330 5.72 -29.98 -7.88
N GLY A 331 6.90 -29.47 -7.49
CA GLY A 331 7.93 -29.05 -8.45
C GLY A 331 7.99 -27.55 -8.79
N ALA A 332 7.60 -26.65 -7.87
CA ALA A 332 7.84 -25.21 -8.02
C ALA A 332 9.34 -24.87 -8.01
N TRP A 333 9.81 -24.15 -9.03
CA TRP A 333 11.20 -23.67 -9.10
C TRP A 333 11.38 -22.32 -8.38
N PRO A 334 12.57 -22.02 -7.80
CA PRO A 334 12.76 -20.84 -6.93
C PRO A 334 12.48 -19.46 -7.56
N ILE A 335 12.70 -19.32 -8.87
CA ILE A 335 12.60 -18.03 -9.59
C ILE A 335 11.39 -18.01 -10.52
N ILE A 336 11.09 -19.15 -11.14
CA ILE A 336 10.04 -19.28 -12.17
C ILE A 336 8.76 -19.94 -11.62
N GLY A 337 8.77 -20.47 -10.40
CA GLY A 337 7.61 -21.15 -9.83
C GLY A 337 7.21 -22.39 -10.64
N HIS A 338 5.91 -22.57 -10.87
CA HIS A 338 5.30 -23.65 -11.63
C HIS A 338 5.25 -23.39 -13.14
N LEU A 339 5.99 -22.38 -13.63
CA LEU A 339 6.15 -22.08 -15.05
C LEU A 339 6.40 -23.31 -15.95
N PRO A 340 7.26 -24.29 -15.56
CA PRO A 340 7.47 -25.50 -16.33
C PRO A 340 6.21 -26.35 -16.55
N LEU A 341 5.29 -26.37 -15.57
CA LEU A 341 4.02 -27.12 -15.68
C LEU A 341 3.04 -26.49 -16.67
N LEU A 342 3.19 -25.18 -16.93
CA LEU A 342 2.35 -24.43 -17.87
C LEU A 342 2.93 -24.42 -19.29
N SER A 343 4.07 -25.07 -19.50
CA SER A 343 4.75 -25.16 -20.79
C SER A 343 4.34 -26.41 -21.58
N ARG A 344 3.25 -27.10 -21.18
CA ARG A 344 2.68 -28.24 -21.91
C ARG A 344 2.17 -27.77 -23.30
N PRO A 345 2.32 -28.57 -24.37
CA PRO A 345 1.83 -28.20 -25.70
C PRO A 345 0.30 -28.12 -25.71
N GLY A 346 -0.25 -26.95 -26.05
CA GLY A 346 -1.70 -26.68 -26.15
C GLY A 346 -2.10 -25.32 -25.55
N PRO A 347 -3.39 -24.92 -25.65
CA PRO A 347 -3.89 -23.71 -25.01
C PRO A 347 -3.78 -23.78 -23.48
N LEU A 348 -3.42 -22.67 -22.83
CA LEU A 348 -3.25 -22.59 -21.38
C LEU A 348 -4.50 -23.07 -20.62
N CYS A 349 -5.70 -22.80 -21.13
CA CYS A 349 -6.96 -23.24 -20.51
C CYS A 349 -7.09 -24.78 -20.46
N CYS A 350 -6.59 -25.51 -21.45
CA CYS A 350 -6.59 -26.98 -21.45
C CYS A 350 -5.60 -27.53 -20.42
N THR A 351 -4.42 -26.90 -20.31
CA THR A 351 -3.43 -27.25 -19.28
C THR A 351 -3.96 -26.99 -17.87
N LEU A 352 -4.63 -25.86 -17.66
CA LEU A 352 -5.25 -25.52 -16.37
C LEU A 352 -6.45 -26.43 -16.05
N ALA A 353 -7.23 -26.85 -17.05
CA ALA A 353 -8.32 -27.81 -16.87
C ALA A 353 -7.78 -29.18 -16.45
N ALA A 354 -6.76 -29.71 -17.14
CA ALA A 354 -6.13 -30.97 -16.77
C ALA A 354 -5.51 -30.94 -15.37
N LEU A 355 -4.87 -29.82 -15.01
CA LEU A 355 -4.38 -29.61 -13.63
C LEU A 355 -5.53 -29.54 -12.62
N GLY A 356 -6.70 -29.02 -13.01
CA GLY A 356 -7.91 -29.03 -12.20
C GLY A 356 -8.51 -30.42 -12.01
N ASP A 357 -8.40 -31.30 -13.00
CA ASP A 357 -8.78 -32.71 -12.86
C ASP A 357 -7.81 -33.47 -11.93
N GLU A 358 -6.52 -33.13 -11.96
CA GLU A 358 -5.46 -33.72 -11.12
C GLU A 358 -5.50 -33.20 -9.65
N HIS A 359 -5.82 -31.92 -9.45
CA HIS A 359 -5.67 -31.22 -8.16
C HIS A 359 -6.99 -30.68 -7.58
N GLY A 360 -8.12 -30.98 -8.22
CA GLY A 360 -9.44 -30.53 -7.81
C GLY A 360 -9.84 -29.17 -8.43
N PRO A 361 -11.13 -28.80 -8.31
CA PRO A 361 -11.72 -27.65 -9.01
C PRO A 361 -11.16 -26.28 -8.59
N VAL A 362 -10.36 -26.25 -7.52
CA VAL A 362 -9.72 -25.04 -6.99
C VAL A 362 -8.31 -25.40 -6.51
N PHE A 363 -7.29 -24.93 -7.21
CA PHE A 363 -5.88 -25.27 -6.96
C PHE A 363 -4.96 -24.04 -7.08
N SER A 364 -3.80 -24.05 -6.41
CA SER A 364 -2.88 -22.89 -6.39
C SER A 364 -1.66 -23.13 -7.26
N LEU A 365 -1.24 -22.12 -8.03
CA LEU A 365 0.00 -22.08 -8.79
C LEU A 365 0.90 -20.93 -8.35
N CYS A 366 2.21 -21.09 -8.54
CA CYS A 366 3.18 -20.02 -8.39
C CYS A 366 3.68 -19.60 -9.78
N LEU A 367 3.37 -18.38 -10.21
CA LEU A 367 3.91 -17.77 -11.42
C LEU A 367 5.05 -16.84 -10.99
N GLY A 368 6.29 -17.31 -11.10
CA GLY A 368 7.43 -16.60 -10.50
C GLY A 368 7.25 -16.41 -8.98
N ALA A 369 7.29 -15.16 -8.51
CA ALA A 369 7.04 -14.81 -7.09
C ALA A 369 5.55 -14.64 -6.74
N ARG A 370 4.63 -14.71 -7.72
CA ARG A 370 3.19 -14.47 -7.53
C ARG A 370 2.44 -15.79 -7.35
N ARG A 371 1.71 -15.92 -6.24
CA ARG A 371 0.76 -17.02 -6.03
C ARG A 371 -0.56 -16.68 -6.73
N THR A 372 -1.05 -17.61 -7.53
CA THR A 372 -2.25 -17.47 -8.38
C THR A 372 -3.19 -18.62 -8.07
N VAL A 373 -4.44 -18.29 -7.73
CA VAL A 373 -5.51 -19.26 -7.51
C VAL A 373 -6.15 -19.57 -8.86
N VAL A 374 -6.32 -20.86 -9.17
CA VAL A 374 -7.00 -21.34 -10.36
C VAL A 374 -8.32 -21.98 -9.95
N VAL A 375 -9.40 -21.57 -10.59
CA VAL A 375 -10.75 -22.12 -10.39
C VAL A 375 -11.21 -22.72 -11.72
N SER A 376 -11.40 -24.04 -11.75
CA SER A 376 -11.84 -24.78 -12.93
C SER A 376 -13.28 -25.31 -12.79
N GLY A 377 -13.81 -25.44 -11.57
CA GLY A 377 -15.16 -25.93 -11.31
C GLY A 377 -16.24 -24.86 -11.52
N LEU A 378 -17.40 -25.26 -12.06
CA LEU A 378 -18.51 -24.36 -12.38
C LEU A 378 -19.18 -23.77 -11.12
N ALA A 379 -19.37 -24.59 -10.08
CA ALA A 379 -20.01 -24.16 -8.83
C ALA A 379 -19.12 -23.14 -8.09
N GLU A 380 -17.82 -23.41 -8.06
CA GLU A 380 -16.80 -22.59 -7.41
C GLU A 380 -16.52 -21.31 -8.20
N ALA A 381 -16.52 -21.38 -9.54
CA ALA A 381 -16.48 -20.19 -10.37
C ALA A 381 -17.72 -19.32 -10.14
N LYS A 382 -18.91 -19.92 -10.03
CA LYS A 382 -20.14 -19.19 -9.71
C LYS A 382 -20.04 -18.50 -8.36
N GLU A 383 -19.58 -19.20 -7.31
CA GLU A 383 -19.35 -18.62 -5.99
C GLU A 383 -18.30 -17.49 -6.00
N CYS A 384 -17.23 -17.63 -6.79
CA CYS A 384 -16.22 -16.59 -7.00
C CYS A 384 -16.83 -15.32 -7.62
N PHE A 385 -17.69 -15.46 -8.63
CA PHE A 385 -18.31 -14.34 -9.34
C PHE A 385 -19.54 -13.75 -8.62
N THR A 386 -20.17 -14.47 -7.70
CA THR A 386 -21.35 -13.97 -6.97
C THR A 386 -21.05 -13.46 -5.56
N SER A 387 -20.20 -14.17 -4.82
CA SER A 387 -20.01 -13.95 -3.38
C SER A 387 -18.67 -13.31 -3.04
N ASN A 388 -17.66 -13.50 -3.89
CA ASN A 388 -16.28 -13.05 -3.68
C ASN A 388 -15.78 -12.11 -4.78
N ASP A 389 -16.70 -11.51 -5.54
CA ASP A 389 -16.41 -10.70 -6.72
C ASP A 389 -15.42 -9.56 -6.42
N ARG A 390 -15.63 -8.83 -5.31
CA ARG A 390 -14.78 -7.72 -4.86
C ARG A 390 -13.32 -8.14 -4.63
N ALA A 391 -13.09 -9.30 -4.03
CA ALA A 391 -11.74 -9.81 -3.75
C ALA A 391 -11.00 -10.28 -5.03
N LEU A 392 -11.75 -10.63 -6.07
CA LEU A 392 -11.24 -11.15 -7.34
C LEU A 392 -11.25 -10.12 -8.49
N THR A 393 -11.70 -8.88 -8.24
CA THR A 393 -11.77 -7.81 -9.25
C THR A 393 -10.43 -7.25 -9.71
N GLY A 394 -9.32 -7.62 -9.05
CA GLY A 394 -7.97 -7.20 -9.43
C GLY A 394 -7.57 -7.74 -10.80
N ARG A 395 -7.54 -6.88 -11.82
CA ARG A 395 -7.03 -7.22 -13.16
C ARG A 395 -5.49 -7.18 -13.15
N PRO A 396 -4.80 -8.22 -13.64
CA PRO A 396 -3.35 -8.20 -13.73
C PRO A 396 -2.85 -7.18 -14.77
N ASP A 397 -1.85 -6.38 -14.41
CA ASP A 397 -1.12 -5.48 -15.31
C ASP A 397 -0.23 -6.30 -16.26
N SER A 398 -0.77 -6.66 -17.43
CA SER A 398 -0.10 -7.44 -18.48
C SER A 398 0.39 -6.55 -19.62
N ALA A 399 1.26 -7.08 -20.48
CA ALA A 399 1.62 -6.39 -21.72
C ALA A 399 0.39 -6.18 -22.63
N ALA A 400 -0.52 -7.16 -22.67
CA ALA A 400 -1.76 -7.07 -23.43
C ALA A 400 -2.69 -5.97 -22.89
N SER A 401 -2.88 -5.86 -21.57
CA SER A 401 -3.75 -4.83 -20.96
C SER A 401 -3.22 -3.41 -21.18
N ARG A 402 -1.90 -3.23 -21.24
CA ARG A 402 -1.28 -1.93 -21.53
C ARG A 402 -1.34 -1.56 -23.01
N ILE A 403 -1.03 -2.49 -23.90
CA ILE A 403 -1.02 -2.23 -25.35
C ILE A 403 -2.43 -2.10 -25.91
N MET A 404 -3.30 -3.10 -25.67
CA MET A 404 -4.66 -3.15 -26.23
C MET A 404 -5.67 -2.37 -25.40
N GLY A 405 -5.41 -2.20 -24.10
CA GLY A 405 -6.31 -1.50 -23.20
C GLY A 405 -6.02 0.01 -23.09
N HIS A 406 -5.11 0.57 -23.89
CA HIS A 406 -4.62 1.94 -23.77
C HIS A 406 -4.17 2.27 -22.35
N ASP A 407 -3.10 1.60 -21.89
CA ASP A 407 -2.61 1.70 -20.49
C ASP A 407 -3.69 1.41 -19.44
N CYS A 408 -4.46 0.34 -19.69
CA CYS A 408 -5.57 -0.10 -18.84
C CYS A 408 -6.75 0.88 -18.76
N ALA A 409 -6.92 1.81 -19.69
CA ALA A 409 -8.10 2.70 -19.76
C ALA A 409 -9.38 1.99 -20.25
N MET A 410 -9.26 0.92 -21.04
CA MET A 410 -10.42 0.13 -21.50
C MET A 410 -11.08 -0.58 -20.30
N ILE A 411 -12.41 -0.53 -20.19
CA ILE A 411 -13.18 -1.09 -19.06
C ILE A 411 -12.87 -2.57 -18.76
N GLY A 412 -12.58 -3.38 -19.80
CA GLY A 412 -12.20 -4.79 -19.64
C GLY A 412 -10.84 -5.01 -18.98
N PHE A 413 -9.96 -4.00 -19.03
CA PHE A 413 -8.57 -4.04 -18.56
C PHE A 413 -8.27 -3.08 -17.42
N SER A 414 -9.16 -2.12 -17.12
CA SER A 414 -8.98 -1.17 -16.02
C SER A 414 -9.05 -1.88 -14.67
N PRO A 415 -8.12 -1.56 -13.73
CA PRO A 415 -8.24 -2.02 -12.37
C PRO A 415 -9.52 -1.48 -11.72
N TYR A 416 -10.08 -2.25 -10.80
CA TYR A 416 -11.26 -1.84 -10.04
C TYR A 416 -10.95 -0.59 -9.20
N GLY A 417 -11.75 0.46 -9.36
CA GLY A 417 -11.50 1.76 -8.76
C GLY A 417 -12.58 2.79 -9.12
N PRO A 418 -12.43 4.06 -8.71
CA PRO A 418 -13.40 5.11 -9.02
C PRO A 418 -13.68 5.25 -10.53
N TYR A 419 -12.64 5.24 -11.36
CA TYR A 419 -12.77 5.31 -12.82
C TYR A 419 -13.57 4.13 -13.39
N TRP A 420 -13.19 2.89 -13.05
CA TRP A 420 -13.90 1.70 -13.51
C TRP A 420 -15.37 1.71 -13.09
N ARG A 421 -15.69 2.11 -11.85
CA ARG A 421 -17.06 2.16 -11.35
C ARG A 421 -17.92 3.16 -12.13
N GLU A 422 -17.40 4.35 -12.43
CA GLU A 422 -18.13 5.35 -13.21
C GLU A 422 -18.32 4.90 -14.66
N VAL A 423 -17.27 4.39 -15.32
CA VAL A 423 -17.38 3.90 -16.70
C VAL A 423 -18.30 2.69 -16.79
N ASN A 424 -18.21 1.75 -15.84
CA ASN A 424 -19.07 0.57 -15.78
C ASN A 424 -20.53 0.95 -15.55
N LYS A 425 -20.80 1.93 -14.68
CA LYS A 425 -22.14 2.46 -14.49
C LYS A 425 -22.71 3.00 -15.80
N ILE A 426 -21.95 3.79 -16.55
CA ILE A 426 -22.42 4.32 -17.84
C ILE A 426 -22.63 3.20 -18.87
N VAL A 427 -21.72 2.22 -18.95
CA VAL A 427 -21.88 1.08 -19.87
C VAL A 427 -23.14 0.28 -19.54
N ILE A 428 -23.39 -0.02 -18.26
CA ILE A 428 -24.59 -0.76 -17.84
C ILE A 428 -25.86 0.07 -18.09
N ASP A 429 -25.88 1.33 -17.68
CA ASP A 429 -27.08 2.16 -17.72
C ASP A 429 -27.45 2.62 -19.14
N GLU A 430 -26.47 2.87 -20.01
CA GLU A 430 -26.71 3.46 -21.34
C GLU A 430 -26.57 2.46 -22.50
N LEU A 431 -25.62 1.51 -22.41
CA LEU A 431 -25.35 0.56 -23.51
C LEU A 431 -26.02 -0.80 -23.30
N HIS A 432 -26.06 -1.29 -22.06
CA HIS A 432 -26.62 -2.60 -21.71
C HIS A 432 -27.94 -2.53 -20.96
N SER A 433 -28.58 -1.36 -20.86
CA SER A 433 -29.90 -1.28 -20.23
C SER A 433 -30.95 -2.00 -21.06
N ASN A 434 -31.92 -2.60 -20.37
CA ASN A 434 -33.02 -3.33 -21.02
C ASN A 434 -33.73 -2.46 -22.05
N ALA A 435 -34.02 -1.19 -21.72
CA ALA A 435 -34.64 -0.24 -22.64
C ALA A 435 -33.83 -0.03 -23.94
N ARG A 436 -32.50 0.04 -23.85
CA ARG A 436 -31.62 0.19 -25.02
C ARG A 436 -31.56 -1.09 -25.84
N LEU A 437 -31.45 -2.24 -25.17
CA LEU A 437 -31.45 -3.54 -25.82
C LEU A 437 -32.80 -3.82 -26.51
N ASP A 438 -33.92 -3.39 -25.95
CA ASP A 438 -35.24 -3.51 -26.55
C ASP A 438 -35.40 -2.61 -27.77
N ALA A 439 -34.91 -1.36 -27.71
CA ALA A 439 -34.89 -0.46 -28.85
C ALA A 439 -34.09 -1.05 -30.04
N LEU A 440 -33.03 -1.82 -29.76
CA LEU A 440 -32.20 -2.50 -30.75
C LEU A 440 -32.67 -3.93 -31.07
N ALA A 441 -33.78 -4.39 -30.52
CA ALA A 441 -34.28 -5.76 -30.74
C ALA A 441 -34.61 -6.03 -32.21
N HIS A 442 -35.05 -5.01 -32.96
CA HIS A 442 -35.32 -5.11 -34.39
C HIS A 442 -34.04 -5.40 -35.19
N VAL A 443 -32.89 -4.83 -34.79
CA VAL A 443 -31.58 -5.08 -35.43
C VAL A 443 -31.17 -6.53 -35.20
N ARG A 444 -31.27 -7.02 -33.96
CA ARG A 444 -30.93 -8.42 -33.65
C ARG A 444 -31.82 -9.41 -34.41
N ARG A 445 -33.14 -9.17 -34.44
CA ARG A 445 -34.10 -9.99 -35.20
C ARG A 445 -33.77 -10.01 -36.70
N ALA A 446 -33.52 -8.84 -37.29
CA ALA A 446 -33.14 -8.73 -38.68
C ALA A 446 -31.81 -9.47 -39.02
N GLU A 447 -30.83 -9.47 -38.11
CA GLU A 447 -29.58 -10.23 -38.31
C GLU A 447 -29.78 -11.74 -38.23
N VAL A 448 -30.62 -12.20 -37.31
CA VAL A 448 -30.99 -13.62 -37.19
C VAL A 448 -31.73 -14.06 -38.45
N ASP A 449 -32.74 -13.30 -38.89
CA ASP A 449 -33.54 -13.63 -40.07
C ASP A 449 -32.70 -13.72 -41.34
N GLU A 450 -31.79 -12.77 -41.52
CA GLU A 450 -30.90 -12.74 -42.68
C GLU A 450 -29.81 -13.82 -42.64
N SER A 451 -29.30 -14.15 -41.46
CA SER A 451 -28.39 -15.29 -41.28
C SER A 451 -29.09 -16.62 -41.56
N ILE A 452 -30.37 -16.74 -41.21
CA ILE A 452 -31.24 -17.88 -41.56
C ILE A 452 -31.50 -17.91 -43.08
N LYS A 453 -31.77 -16.77 -43.72
CA LYS A 453 -31.92 -16.69 -45.19
C LYS A 453 -30.64 -17.12 -45.91
N ALA A 454 -29.47 -16.66 -45.46
CA ALA A 454 -28.18 -17.05 -46.03
C ALA A 454 -27.92 -18.56 -45.86
N LEU A 455 -28.31 -19.13 -44.71
CA LEU A 455 -28.24 -20.56 -44.47
C LEU A 455 -29.15 -21.34 -45.43
N ARG A 456 -30.41 -20.90 -45.59
CA ARG A 456 -31.38 -21.50 -46.52
C ARG A 456 -30.91 -21.42 -47.98
N ALA A 457 -30.32 -20.30 -48.39
CA ALA A 457 -29.75 -20.13 -49.73
C ALA A 457 -28.58 -21.08 -49.97
N ARG A 458 -27.71 -21.29 -48.98
CA ARG A 458 -26.63 -22.29 -49.05
C ARG A 458 -27.15 -23.72 -49.12
N CYS A 459 -28.24 -24.02 -48.41
CA CYS A 459 -28.90 -25.33 -48.52
C CYS A 459 -29.54 -25.53 -49.90
N ALA A 460 -30.08 -24.47 -50.52
CA ALA A 460 -30.70 -24.52 -51.85
C ALA A 460 -29.69 -24.60 -53.01
N GLN A 461 -28.42 -24.23 -52.80
CA GLN A 461 -27.34 -24.36 -53.79
C GLN A 461 -26.77 -25.78 -53.88
N GLY A 462 -27.10 -26.65 -52.92
CA GLY A 462 -26.82 -28.08 -52.99
C GLY A 462 -27.94 -28.80 -53.76
N GLY A 463 -27.60 -29.70 -54.69
CA GLY A 463 -28.60 -30.52 -55.39
C GLY A 463 -29.47 -31.32 -54.40
N ALA A 464 -30.64 -31.79 -54.85
CA ALA A 464 -31.73 -32.36 -54.02
C ALA A 464 -31.32 -33.47 -53.02
N ASN A 465 -30.11 -34.04 -53.13
CA ASN A 465 -29.55 -35.06 -52.25
C ASN A 465 -28.21 -34.68 -51.57
N SER A 466 -27.76 -33.42 -51.58
CA SER A 466 -26.51 -33.03 -50.90
C SER A 466 -26.78 -32.37 -49.54
N LEU A 467 -26.25 -32.95 -48.46
CA LEU A 467 -26.22 -32.34 -47.14
C LEU A 467 -25.29 -31.13 -47.12
N ALA A 468 -25.83 -29.93 -46.90
CA ALA A 468 -25.01 -28.75 -46.67
C ALA A 468 -24.34 -28.83 -45.28
N THR A 469 -23.03 -29.06 -45.25
CA THR A 469 -22.27 -29.04 -43.99
C THR A 469 -22.11 -27.60 -43.51
N VAL A 470 -22.62 -27.30 -42.32
CA VAL A 470 -22.48 -25.99 -41.68
C VAL A 470 -21.62 -26.12 -40.44
N GLU A 471 -20.50 -25.40 -40.41
CA GLU A 471 -19.67 -25.28 -39.22
C GLU A 471 -20.36 -24.37 -38.19
N MET A 472 -21.14 -24.96 -37.28
CA MET A 472 -22.01 -24.23 -36.34
C MET A 472 -21.25 -23.22 -35.48
N LYS A 473 -20.01 -23.54 -35.05
CA LYS A 473 -19.16 -22.63 -34.27
C LYS A 473 -18.85 -21.35 -35.04
N ARG A 474 -18.53 -21.49 -36.33
CA ARG A 474 -18.24 -20.37 -37.21
C ARG A 474 -19.49 -19.57 -37.53
N TRP A 475 -20.59 -20.24 -37.88
CA TRP A 475 -21.86 -19.57 -38.21
C TRP A 475 -22.43 -18.77 -37.03
N LEU A 476 -22.49 -19.36 -35.83
CA LEU A 476 -22.92 -18.67 -34.62
C LEU A 476 -22.00 -17.50 -34.27
N GLY A 477 -20.69 -17.68 -34.42
CA GLY A 477 -19.71 -16.61 -34.23
C GLY A 477 -19.92 -15.44 -35.19
N GLU A 478 -20.14 -15.72 -36.47
CA GLU A 478 -20.41 -14.71 -37.50
C GLU A 478 -21.73 -13.95 -37.24
N LEU A 479 -22.80 -14.66 -36.86
CA LEU A 479 -24.09 -14.08 -36.48
C LEU A 479 -23.97 -13.16 -35.25
N MET A 480 -23.35 -13.66 -34.16
CA MET A 480 -23.19 -12.88 -32.92
C MET A 480 -22.35 -11.62 -33.16
N PHE A 481 -21.27 -11.75 -33.94
CA PHE A 481 -20.41 -10.63 -34.25
C PHE A 481 -21.11 -9.60 -35.14
N ASN A 482 -21.85 -10.04 -36.17
CA ASN A 482 -22.67 -9.14 -36.99
C ASN A 482 -23.74 -8.43 -36.17
N ALA A 483 -24.42 -9.13 -35.27
CA ALA A 483 -25.42 -8.54 -34.39
C ALA A 483 -24.80 -7.44 -33.52
N VAL A 484 -23.65 -7.71 -32.88
CA VAL A 484 -22.95 -6.74 -32.04
C VAL A 484 -22.44 -5.55 -32.86
N VAL A 485 -21.76 -5.79 -33.98
CA VAL A 485 -21.22 -4.71 -34.80
C VAL A 485 -22.33 -3.90 -35.45
N LYS A 486 -23.47 -4.49 -35.81
CA LYS A 486 -24.61 -3.72 -36.33
C LYS A 486 -25.31 -2.91 -35.24
N MET A 487 -25.37 -3.41 -34.01
CA MET A 487 -25.88 -2.64 -32.87
C MET A 487 -24.95 -1.47 -32.51
N VAL A 488 -23.63 -1.64 -32.61
CA VAL A 488 -22.63 -0.64 -32.20
C VAL A 488 -22.29 0.35 -33.32
N ALA A 489 -22.09 -0.15 -34.54
CA ALA A 489 -21.58 0.59 -35.68
C ALA A 489 -22.60 0.69 -36.84
N GLY A 490 -23.79 0.09 -36.74
CA GLY A 490 -24.84 0.20 -37.78
C GLY A 490 -24.57 -0.58 -39.07
N ARG A 491 -23.48 -1.36 -39.14
CA ARG A 491 -23.06 -2.11 -40.34
C ARG A 491 -22.91 -3.61 -40.05
N ARG A 492 -22.97 -4.43 -41.11
CA ARG A 492 -22.60 -5.86 -41.07
C ARG A 492 -21.13 -6.04 -41.36
N CYS A 493 -20.53 -7.05 -40.73
CA CYS A 493 -19.15 -7.43 -40.98
C CYS A 493 -18.95 -8.45 -42.11
N PHE A 494 -19.96 -9.27 -42.39
CA PHE A 494 -19.85 -10.43 -43.29
C PHE A 494 -20.66 -10.30 -44.60
N GLU A 495 -20.98 -9.07 -45.05
CA GLU A 495 -21.68 -8.87 -46.33
C GLU A 495 -20.69 -8.79 -47.50
N SER A 496 -20.95 -9.60 -48.53
CA SER A 496 -20.23 -9.54 -49.82
C SER A 496 -20.68 -8.30 -50.60
N THR A 497 -20.08 -7.14 -50.35
CA THR A 497 -20.24 -5.96 -51.21
C THR A 497 -18.92 -5.47 -51.78
N ARG A 498 -19.02 -5.00 -53.03
CA ARG A 498 -17.95 -4.68 -53.97
C ARG A 498 -17.30 -3.34 -53.60
N ASN A 499 -15.97 -3.27 -53.71
CA ASN A 499 -15.05 -2.12 -53.54
C ASN A 499 -14.70 -1.69 -52.10
N GLY A 500 -13.40 -1.79 -51.76
CA GLY A 500 -12.73 -1.09 -50.65
C GLY A 500 -12.99 -1.61 -49.22
N ASP A 501 -14.25 -1.82 -48.84
CA ASP A 501 -14.61 -2.14 -47.45
C ASP A 501 -14.35 -3.60 -47.06
N ALA A 502 -14.44 -4.55 -48.01
CA ALA A 502 -14.13 -5.96 -47.76
C ALA A 502 -12.69 -6.20 -47.26
N TYR A 503 -11.73 -5.35 -47.67
CA TYR A 503 -10.34 -5.42 -47.23
C TYR A 503 -10.17 -4.99 -45.76
N VAL A 504 -10.83 -3.89 -45.35
CA VAL A 504 -10.76 -3.35 -43.99
C VAL A 504 -11.45 -4.28 -43.00
N LEU A 505 -12.63 -4.80 -43.37
CA LEU A 505 -13.35 -5.77 -42.55
C LEU A 505 -12.67 -7.14 -42.52
N GLY A 506 -11.99 -7.55 -43.60
CA GLY A 506 -11.15 -8.75 -43.62
C GLY A 506 -9.94 -8.65 -42.67
N ARG A 507 -9.32 -7.46 -42.55
CA ARG A 507 -8.26 -7.23 -41.56
C ARG A 507 -8.78 -7.19 -40.13
N PHE A 508 -9.92 -6.51 -39.89
CA PHE A 508 -10.57 -6.53 -38.59
C PHE A 508 -10.93 -7.95 -38.13
N ARG A 509 -11.41 -8.79 -39.06
CA ARG A 509 -11.67 -10.22 -38.83
C ARG A 509 -10.41 -10.96 -38.42
N LYS A 510 -9.29 -10.75 -39.12
CA LYS A 510 -8.01 -11.37 -38.80
C LYS A 510 -7.50 -10.89 -37.43
N ALA A 511 -7.53 -9.59 -37.17
CA ALA A 511 -7.16 -8.99 -35.90
C ALA A 511 -7.99 -9.55 -34.73
N ALA A 512 -9.31 -9.69 -34.89
CA ALA A 512 -10.18 -10.27 -33.87
C ALA A 512 -9.93 -11.77 -33.64
N ALA A 513 -9.59 -12.54 -34.68
CA ALA A 513 -9.21 -13.95 -34.53
C ALA A 513 -7.84 -14.10 -33.85
N ASP A 514 -6.86 -13.31 -34.28
CA ASP A 514 -5.52 -13.26 -33.70
C ASP A 514 -5.59 -12.76 -32.24
N TRP A 515 -6.56 -11.91 -31.87
CA TRP A 515 -6.77 -11.44 -30.49
C TRP A 515 -7.01 -12.62 -29.55
N PHE A 516 -7.95 -13.50 -29.86
CA PHE A 516 -8.24 -14.66 -29.01
C PHE A 516 -7.03 -15.60 -28.85
N VAL A 517 -6.16 -15.68 -29.86
CA VAL A 517 -4.93 -16.48 -29.81
C VAL A 517 -3.88 -15.81 -28.93
N LEU A 518 -3.56 -14.54 -29.20
CA LEU A 518 -2.50 -13.81 -28.49
C LEU A 518 -2.86 -13.51 -27.04
N PHE A 519 -4.13 -13.29 -26.70
CA PHE A 519 -4.53 -13.06 -25.31
C PHE A 519 -4.40 -14.33 -24.43
N GLY A 520 -4.44 -15.50 -25.06
CA GLY A 520 -4.23 -16.79 -24.39
C GLY A 520 -2.76 -17.20 -24.25
N GLU A 521 -1.83 -16.50 -24.90
CA GLU A 521 -0.41 -16.83 -24.82
C GLU A 521 0.23 -16.31 -23.53
N PHE A 522 1.00 -17.19 -22.90
CA PHE A 522 1.78 -16.84 -21.72
C PHE A 522 3.06 -16.08 -22.11
N VAL A 523 3.27 -14.88 -21.56
CA VAL A 523 4.47 -14.07 -21.79
C VAL A 523 5.30 -13.93 -20.51
N PRO A 524 6.57 -14.36 -20.50
CA PRO A 524 7.43 -14.26 -19.32
C PRO A 524 7.55 -12.84 -18.74
N SER A 525 7.45 -11.80 -19.57
CA SER A 525 7.53 -10.39 -19.13
C SER A 525 6.38 -9.93 -18.23
N ASP A 526 5.26 -10.65 -18.23
CA ASP A 526 4.08 -10.32 -17.42
C ASP A 526 4.19 -10.86 -15.99
N VAL A 527 5.09 -11.83 -15.79
CA VAL A 527 5.35 -12.48 -14.51
C VAL A 527 6.69 -12.03 -13.92
N LEU A 528 7.70 -11.79 -14.76
CA LEU A 528 9.05 -11.41 -14.35
C LEU A 528 9.37 -9.98 -14.78
N PRO A 529 9.45 -9.01 -13.85
CA PRO A 529 9.67 -7.60 -14.15
C PRO A 529 10.97 -7.31 -14.95
N ILE A 530 12.00 -8.15 -14.77
CA ILE A 530 13.28 -8.02 -15.46
C ILE A 530 13.19 -8.27 -16.97
N PHE A 531 12.10 -8.87 -17.47
CA PHE A 531 11.95 -9.11 -18.91
C PHE A 531 10.95 -8.16 -19.58
N LYS A 532 10.53 -7.08 -18.90
CA LYS A 532 9.57 -6.10 -19.46
C LYS A 532 10.05 -5.44 -20.77
N TRP A 533 11.36 -5.32 -21.00
CA TRP A 533 11.93 -4.74 -22.22
C TRP A 533 12.13 -5.73 -23.38
N VAL A 534 12.08 -7.05 -23.12
CA VAL A 534 12.29 -8.08 -24.16
C VAL A 534 10.95 -8.38 -24.85
N ASP A 535 10.95 -8.45 -26.18
CA ASP A 535 9.80 -8.91 -26.96
C ASP A 535 9.94 -10.40 -27.29
N PHE A 536 9.31 -11.26 -26.48
CA PHE A 536 9.38 -12.70 -26.68
C PHE A 536 8.54 -13.12 -27.88
N LYS A 537 9.16 -13.83 -28.83
CA LYS A 537 8.50 -14.37 -30.04
C LYS A 537 7.78 -13.31 -30.90
N GLY A 538 8.12 -12.03 -30.77
CA GLY A 538 7.46 -10.93 -31.48
C GLY A 538 6.05 -10.61 -30.98
N TYR A 539 5.68 -11.08 -29.79
CA TYR A 539 4.34 -10.95 -29.20
C TYR A 539 3.89 -9.50 -29.06
N LYS A 540 4.73 -8.62 -28.49
CA LYS A 540 4.40 -7.20 -28.28
C LYS A 540 4.26 -6.47 -29.61
N ALA A 541 5.11 -6.80 -30.60
CA ALA A 541 4.99 -6.27 -31.95
C ALA A 541 3.71 -6.74 -32.68
N ALA A 542 3.26 -7.98 -32.47
CA ALA A 542 2.00 -8.47 -33.00
C ALA A 542 0.78 -7.78 -32.35
N MET A 543 0.79 -7.63 -31.01
CA MET A 543 -0.26 -6.92 -30.27
C MET A 543 -0.38 -5.44 -30.68
N ARG A 544 0.73 -4.73 -30.91
CA ARG A 544 0.68 -3.33 -31.38
C ARG A 544 0.08 -3.19 -32.76
N ARG A 545 0.50 -4.05 -33.71
CA ARG A 545 -0.09 -4.06 -35.06
C ARG A 545 -1.60 -4.31 -35.02
N MET A 546 -2.04 -5.22 -34.17
CA MET A 546 -3.46 -5.51 -33.96
C MET A 546 -4.22 -4.33 -33.34
N ALA A 547 -3.67 -3.68 -32.31
CA ALA A 547 -4.26 -2.49 -31.70
C ALA A 547 -4.47 -1.38 -32.74
N GLU A 548 -3.45 -1.11 -33.57
CA GLU A 548 -3.48 -0.12 -34.65
C GLU A 548 -4.57 -0.44 -35.70
N GLU A 549 -4.75 -1.72 -36.06
CA GLU A 549 -5.80 -2.13 -37.00
C GLU A 549 -7.21 -1.95 -36.43
N ILE A 550 -7.42 -2.29 -35.16
CA ILE A 550 -8.70 -2.11 -34.47
C ILE A 550 -9.01 -0.60 -34.33
N ASP A 551 -8.04 0.20 -33.93
CA ASP A 551 -8.19 1.65 -33.78
C ASP A 551 -8.57 2.33 -35.10
N THR A 552 -7.95 1.91 -36.20
CA THR A 552 -8.25 2.45 -37.53
C THR A 552 -9.72 2.25 -37.91
N VAL A 553 -10.28 1.07 -37.60
CA VAL A 553 -11.69 0.73 -37.88
C VAL A 553 -12.65 1.49 -36.96
N LEU A 554 -12.33 1.59 -35.66
CA LEU A 554 -13.14 2.32 -34.68
C LEU A 554 -13.19 3.82 -34.98
N VAL A 555 -12.05 4.44 -35.32
CA VAL A 555 -11.97 5.86 -35.66
C VAL A 555 -12.75 6.19 -36.94
N ARG A 556 -12.67 5.34 -37.97
CA ARG A 556 -13.47 5.50 -39.19
C ARG A 556 -14.97 5.41 -38.90
N SER A 557 -15.40 4.39 -38.15
CA SER A 557 -16.80 4.19 -37.77
C SER A 557 -17.35 5.35 -36.94
N LEU A 558 -16.56 5.90 -36.03
CA LEU A 558 -16.91 7.09 -35.23
C LEU A 558 -17.10 8.35 -36.08
N LYS A 559 -16.23 8.58 -37.07
CA LYS A 559 -16.37 9.72 -38.00
C LYS A 559 -17.65 9.62 -38.84
N GLU A 560 -18.00 8.42 -39.30
CA GLU A 560 -19.23 8.19 -40.07
C GLU A 560 -20.50 8.40 -39.24
N HIS A 561 -20.54 7.89 -37.99
CA HIS A 561 -21.66 8.11 -37.07
C HIS A 561 -21.84 9.57 -36.67
N GLN A 562 -20.76 10.35 -36.60
CA GLN A 562 -20.81 11.79 -36.35
C GLN A 562 -21.41 12.56 -37.53
N ASN A 563 -21.11 12.12 -38.76
CA ASN A 563 -21.64 12.74 -39.97
C ASN A 563 -23.13 12.44 -40.19
N HIS A 564 -23.65 11.32 -39.67
CA HIS A 564 -25.05 10.90 -39.84
C HIS A 564 -26.05 11.48 -38.82
N ARG A 565 -25.60 12.17 -37.76
CA ARG A 565 -26.47 12.53 -36.61
C ARG A 565 -26.46 14.02 -36.27
N ALA A 566 -27.08 14.82 -37.13
CA ALA A 566 -27.47 16.21 -36.82
C ALA A 566 -28.65 16.31 -35.83
N GLY A 567 -29.21 15.20 -35.33
CA GLY A 567 -30.33 15.20 -34.39
C GLY A 567 -30.27 14.09 -33.33
N GLY A 568 -30.13 14.48 -32.06
CA GLY A 568 -30.65 13.72 -30.91
C GLY A 568 -29.83 12.52 -30.40
N GLY A 569 -28.75 12.75 -29.66
CA GLY A 569 -28.06 11.68 -28.93
C GLY A 569 -26.96 12.16 -27.97
N LYS A 570 -27.27 13.08 -27.05
CA LYS A 570 -26.28 13.81 -26.24
C LYS A 570 -25.51 13.00 -25.18
N ARG A 571 -25.94 11.79 -24.76
CA ARG A 571 -25.33 11.04 -23.62
C ARG A 571 -24.40 9.88 -24.01
N ALA A 572 -24.66 9.12 -25.07
CA ALA A 572 -23.65 8.18 -25.61
C ALA A 572 -22.43 8.92 -26.17
N ILE A 573 -22.65 10.15 -26.67
CA ILE A 573 -21.61 11.11 -26.99
C ILE A 573 -20.87 11.57 -25.73
N GLN A 574 -21.42 11.53 -24.51
CA GLN A 574 -20.64 11.82 -23.29
C GLN A 574 -19.68 10.70 -22.90
N LEU A 575 -20.01 9.43 -23.12
CA LEU A 575 -19.08 8.31 -22.88
C LEU A 575 -18.04 8.21 -24.00
N ILE A 576 -18.46 8.38 -25.26
CA ILE A 576 -17.56 8.49 -26.40
C ILE A 576 -16.74 9.77 -26.31
N ASN A 577 -17.29 10.90 -25.85
CA ASN A 577 -16.53 12.09 -25.49
C ASN A 577 -15.79 11.93 -24.17
N HIS A 578 -15.97 10.89 -23.35
CA HIS A 578 -15.11 10.64 -22.20
C HIS A 578 -13.86 9.90 -22.69
N CYS A 579 -14.03 8.91 -23.57
CA CYS A 579 -12.93 8.30 -24.32
C CYS A 579 -12.28 9.30 -25.30
N ARG A 580 -13.06 10.20 -25.90
CA ARG A 580 -12.58 11.31 -26.73
C ARG A 580 -12.12 12.48 -25.89
N VAL A 581 -12.45 12.64 -24.61
CA VAL A 581 -11.84 13.62 -23.70
C VAL A 581 -10.58 13.02 -23.13
N LEU A 582 -10.42 11.70 -23.05
CA LEU A 582 -9.13 11.07 -22.77
C LEU A 582 -8.25 11.06 -24.02
N LYS A 583 -8.82 10.82 -25.21
CA LYS A 583 -8.13 10.92 -26.49
C LYS A 583 -7.93 12.37 -26.94
N LYS A 584 -8.85 13.32 -26.70
CA LYS A 584 -8.68 14.79 -26.87
C LYS A 584 -7.87 15.41 -25.73
N ALA A 585 -7.95 14.97 -24.48
CA ALA A 585 -6.92 15.36 -23.51
C ALA A 585 -5.54 14.77 -23.88
N GLN A 586 -5.46 13.93 -24.92
CA GLN A 586 -4.22 13.42 -25.49
C GLN A 586 -3.95 13.93 -26.94
N GLU A 587 -4.96 14.45 -27.67
CA GLU A 587 -4.95 14.90 -29.09
C GLU A 587 -5.43 16.37 -29.27
N GLU A 588 -6.08 16.98 -28.30
CA GLU A 588 -6.50 18.39 -28.15
C GLU A 588 -5.56 19.12 -27.17
N LEU A 589 -4.80 18.34 -26.40
CA LEU A 589 -3.43 18.65 -26.01
C LEU A 589 -2.45 18.51 -27.19
N ASP A 590 -2.91 18.66 -28.45
CA ASP A 590 -2.08 19.06 -29.59
C ASP A 590 -1.76 20.56 -29.49
N ILE A 591 -1.27 20.96 -28.31
CA ILE A 591 -0.03 21.70 -28.36
C ILE A 591 0.94 20.67 -28.90
N HIS A 592 1.55 20.89 -30.06
CA HIS A 592 2.60 20.00 -30.55
C HIS A 592 3.65 19.87 -29.44
N VAL A 593 3.53 18.82 -28.63
CA VAL A 593 4.40 18.60 -27.48
C VAL A 593 5.65 18.00 -28.07
N VAL A 594 6.52 18.86 -28.58
CA VAL A 594 7.77 18.46 -29.22
C VAL A 594 8.62 17.79 -28.14
N SER A 595 8.74 16.48 -28.19
CA SER A 595 9.72 15.78 -27.35
C SER A 595 11.12 16.17 -27.86
N PRO A 596 12.09 16.43 -26.95
CA PRO A 596 13.49 16.39 -27.33
C PRO A 596 13.81 15.10 -28.07
N ASP A 597 14.78 15.19 -28.99
CA ASP A 597 15.10 14.15 -29.95
C ASP A 597 15.28 12.77 -29.28
N ARG A 598 14.64 11.74 -29.84
CA ARG A 598 14.61 10.38 -29.26
C ARG A 598 16.00 9.80 -29.03
N ASN A 599 16.97 10.25 -29.83
CA ASN A 599 18.38 9.85 -29.74
C ASN A 599 19.07 10.32 -28.45
N VAL A 600 18.47 11.26 -27.71
CA VAL A 600 19.00 11.77 -26.44
C VAL A 600 18.34 11.10 -25.21
N ALA A 601 17.25 10.37 -25.42
CA ALA A 601 16.58 9.61 -24.36
C ALA A 601 17.27 8.26 -24.15
N TRP A 602 17.87 8.06 -22.98
CA TRP A 602 18.55 6.81 -22.65
C TRP A 602 17.55 5.75 -22.14
N PRO A 603 17.81 4.45 -22.39
CA PRO A 603 17.00 3.38 -21.82
C PRO A 603 16.92 3.53 -20.29
N ILE A 604 15.72 3.34 -19.72
CA ILE A 604 15.41 3.36 -18.27
C ILE A 604 15.45 4.75 -17.60
N ILE A 605 16.40 5.63 -17.95
CA ILE A 605 16.57 6.97 -17.33
C ILE A 605 15.93 8.11 -18.16
N GLY A 606 15.60 7.87 -19.43
CA GLY A 606 14.96 8.85 -20.30
C GLY A 606 15.84 10.08 -20.55
N HIS A 607 15.26 11.26 -20.39
CA HIS A 607 15.85 12.57 -20.61
C HIS A 607 16.56 13.16 -19.38
N LEU A 608 16.74 12.40 -18.29
CA LEU A 608 17.50 12.83 -17.11
C LEU A 608 18.90 13.43 -17.43
N PRO A 609 19.67 12.90 -18.40
CA PRO A 609 20.96 13.49 -18.78
C PRO A 609 20.85 14.94 -19.30
N LEU A 610 19.73 15.32 -19.93
CA LEU A 610 19.50 16.70 -20.40
C LEU A 610 19.34 17.69 -19.24
N LEU A 611 18.84 17.21 -18.10
CA LEU A 611 18.61 18.00 -16.90
C LEU A 611 19.83 18.04 -15.97
N SER A 612 20.88 17.26 -16.28
CA SER A 612 22.11 17.18 -15.47
C SER A 612 23.11 18.30 -15.81
N ARG A 613 22.68 19.34 -16.52
CA ARG A 613 23.52 20.49 -16.86
C ARG A 613 23.77 21.37 -15.64
N PRO A 614 24.98 21.93 -15.47
CA PRO A 614 25.27 22.86 -14.38
C PRO A 614 24.43 24.13 -14.54
N GLY A 615 23.60 24.42 -13.53
CA GLY A 615 22.74 25.61 -13.48
C GLY A 615 21.35 25.32 -12.88
N PRO A 616 20.54 26.37 -12.62
CA PRO A 616 19.17 26.20 -12.13
C PRO A 616 18.30 25.43 -13.12
N LEU A 617 17.55 24.44 -12.64
CA LEU A 617 16.66 23.63 -13.47
C LEU A 617 15.70 24.49 -14.30
N CYS A 618 15.16 25.58 -13.73
CA CYS A 618 14.27 26.50 -14.44
C CYS A 618 14.91 27.13 -15.68
N ARG A 619 16.23 27.42 -15.66
CA ARG A 619 16.94 27.94 -16.84
C ARG A 619 17.16 26.87 -17.89
N THR A 620 17.46 25.65 -17.47
CA THR A 620 17.56 24.50 -18.39
C THR A 620 16.22 24.21 -19.06
N LEU A 621 15.12 24.27 -18.30
CA LEU A 621 13.76 24.10 -18.83
C LEU A 621 13.36 25.27 -19.74
N ALA A 622 13.74 26.50 -19.42
CA ALA A 622 13.51 27.66 -20.29
C ALA A 622 14.27 27.53 -21.61
N ALA A 623 15.55 27.15 -21.58
CA ALA A 623 16.33 26.91 -22.81
C ALA A 623 15.77 25.76 -23.66
N LEU A 624 15.16 24.75 -23.03
CA LEU A 624 14.42 23.71 -23.73
C LEU A 624 13.11 24.23 -24.31
N ALA A 625 12.40 25.11 -23.60
CA ALA A 625 11.20 25.78 -24.11
C ALA A 625 11.51 26.67 -25.32
N ASP A 626 12.62 27.41 -25.29
CA ASP A 626 13.07 28.23 -26.42
C ASP A 626 13.32 27.39 -27.68
N LYS A 627 13.71 26.12 -27.50
CA LYS A 627 14.00 25.19 -28.59
C LYS A 627 12.79 24.36 -29.04
N HIS A 628 11.94 23.96 -28.11
CA HIS A 628 10.86 22.97 -28.33
C HIS A 628 9.45 23.58 -28.27
N GLY A 629 9.35 24.88 -27.98
CA GLY A 629 8.09 25.59 -27.83
C GLY A 629 7.62 25.69 -26.37
N PRO A 630 6.54 26.45 -26.13
CA PRO A 630 6.06 26.75 -24.79
C PRO A 630 5.55 25.52 -24.03
N ILE A 631 5.27 24.41 -24.73
CA ILE A 631 4.93 23.11 -24.15
C ILE A 631 5.73 21.99 -24.82
N PHE A 632 6.39 21.20 -23.99
CA PHE A 632 7.17 20.05 -24.43
C PHE A 632 7.15 18.93 -23.38
N SER A 633 7.49 17.71 -23.80
CA SER A 633 7.48 16.54 -22.91
C SER A 633 8.89 16.04 -22.64
N LEU A 634 9.10 15.57 -21.42
CA LEU A 634 10.33 14.94 -20.95
C LEU A 634 9.98 13.58 -20.35
N HIS A 635 10.91 12.64 -20.47
CA HIS A 635 10.83 11.37 -19.76
C HIS A 635 11.82 11.40 -18.61
N LEU A 636 11.34 11.43 -17.37
CA LEU A 636 12.16 11.37 -16.17
C LEU A 636 12.13 9.94 -15.65
N GLY A 637 13.07 9.12 -16.11
CA GLY A 637 13.02 7.68 -15.91
C GLY A 637 11.82 7.04 -16.62
N ALA A 638 10.94 6.40 -15.85
CA ALA A 638 9.72 5.77 -16.34
C ALA A 638 8.51 6.72 -16.41
N ARG A 639 8.66 7.99 -16.00
CA ARG A 639 7.56 8.97 -15.93
C ARG A 639 7.63 9.97 -17.08
N CYS A 640 6.53 10.13 -17.81
CA CYS A 640 6.37 11.24 -18.75
C CYS A 640 5.97 12.51 -17.97
N THR A 641 6.65 13.62 -18.23
CA THR A 641 6.47 14.93 -17.59
C THR A 641 6.27 15.98 -18.67
N VAL A 642 5.21 16.78 -18.56
CA VAL A 642 4.94 17.89 -19.49
C VAL A 642 5.38 19.18 -18.82
N VAL A 643 6.13 20.01 -19.55
CA VAL A 643 6.59 21.32 -19.12
C VAL A 643 5.77 22.38 -19.85
N VAL A 644 5.23 23.34 -19.12
CA VAL A 644 4.45 24.47 -19.65
C VAL A 644 5.13 25.76 -19.22
N SER A 645 5.42 26.63 -20.17
CA SER A 645 6.14 27.89 -19.95
C SER A 645 5.46 29.11 -20.58
N GLY A 646 4.48 28.89 -21.48
CA GLY A 646 3.68 29.96 -22.05
C GLY A 646 2.57 30.43 -21.10
N LEU A 647 2.31 31.74 -21.09
CA LEU A 647 1.31 32.36 -20.21
C LEU A 647 -0.14 31.95 -20.55
N PRO A 648 -0.58 31.94 -21.82
CA PRO A 648 -1.93 31.47 -22.17
C PRO A 648 -2.19 30.03 -21.73
N GLU A 649 -1.20 29.16 -21.92
CA GLU A 649 -1.31 27.74 -21.61
C GLU A 649 -1.27 27.49 -20.10
N ALA A 650 -0.40 28.20 -19.37
CA ALA A 650 -0.40 28.17 -17.91
C ALA A 650 -1.74 28.67 -17.35
N LYS A 651 -2.33 29.73 -17.93
CA LYS A 651 -3.66 30.21 -17.54
C LYS A 651 -4.72 29.13 -17.74
N GLU A 652 -4.69 28.42 -18.86
CA GLU A 652 -5.62 27.31 -19.11
C GLU A 652 -5.45 26.17 -18.08
N CYS A 653 -4.20 25.83 -17.74
CA CYS A 653 -3.90 24.82 -16.71
C CYS A 653 -4.49 25.18 -15.33
N PHE A 654 -4.41 26.46 -14.92
CA PHE A 654 -4.86 26.90 -13.60
C PHE A 654 -6.30 27.45 -13.56
N THR A 655 -7.04 27.40 -14.68
CA THR A 655 -8.45 27.84 -14.74
C THR A 655 -9.37 26.75 -15.28
N SER A 656 -9.35 26.49 -16.60
CA SER A 656 -10.26 25.54 -17.25
C SER A 656 -9.96 24.08 -16.90
N ASN A 657 -8.70 23.75 -16.68
CA ASN A 657 -8.22 22.39 -16.42
C ASN A 657 -7.69 22.19 -14.98
N ASP A 658 -7.98 23.14 -14.09
CA ASP A 658 -7.42 23.19 -12.74
C ASP A 658 -7.67 21.90 -11.93
N ARG A 659 -8.88 21.34 -12.02
CA ARG A 659 -9.27 20.14 -11.30
C ARG A 659 -8.59 18.88 -11.83
N ALA A 660 -8.34 18.81 -13.14
CA ALA A 660 -7.61 17.69 -13.75
C ALA A 660 -6.12 17.72 -13.36
N LEU A 661 -5.57 18.92 -13.17
CA LEU A 661 -4.16 19.16 -12.83
C LEU A 661 -3.92 19.37 -11.32
N ALA A 662 -4.97 19.32 -10.50
CA ALA A 662 -4.88 19.51 -9.05
C ALA A 662 -4.16 18.36 -8.32
N GLY A 663 -3.83 17.27 -9.01
CA GLY A 663 -3.05 16.15 -8.48
C GLY A 663 -1.66 16.55 -7.98
N ARG A 664 -1.07 15.68 -7.15
CA ARG A 664 0.34 15.77 -6.72
C ARG A 664 1.04 14.47 -7.07
N THR A 665 2.28 14.58 -7.49
CA THR A 665 3.09 13.45 -7.96
C THR A 665 3.58 12.61 -6.78
N ASP A 666 3.46 11.28 -6.86
CA ASP A 666 3.97 10.35 -5.82
C ASP A 666 5.49 10.50 -5.70
N SER A 667 5.98 10.94 -4.54
CA SER A 667 7.40 11.16 -4.26
C SER A 667 7.79 10.62 -2.89
N ALA A 668 9.02 10.13 -2.76
CA ALA A 668 9.56 9.69 -1.48
C ALA A 668 9.57 10.82 -0.45
N ALA A 669 9.87 12.05 -0.88
CA ALA A 669 9.88 13.24 -0.04
C ALA A 669 8.50 13.52 0.58
N SER A 670 7.42 13.50 -0.21
CA SER A 670 6.06 13.73 0.30
C SER A 670 5.60 12.62 1.25
N ARG A 671 5.99 11.37 0.97
CA ARG A 671 5.64 10.25 1.86
C ARG A 671 6.40 10.29 3.19
N ILE A 672 7.69 10.67 3.18
CA ILE A 672 8.57 10.62 4.36
C ILE A 672 8.47 11.91 5.18
N MET A 673 8.58 13.08 4.56
CA MET A 673 8.72 14.36 5.26
C MET A 673 7.40 15.12 5.39
N ALA A 674 6.39 14.80 4.58
CA ALA A 674 5.11 15.51 4.57
C ALA A 674 3.97 14.69 5.20
N TYR A 675 4.27 13.92 6.25
CA TYR A 675 3.30 13.11 7.01
C TYR A 675 2.40 12.25 6.12
N ASP A 676 3.01 11.46 5.22
CA ASP A 676 2.28 10.66 4.22
C ASP A 676 1.24 11.48 3.44
N TYR A 677 1.66 12.63 2.88
CA TYR A 677 0.83 13.55 2.11
C TYR A 677 -0.21 14.37 2.91
N ALA A 678 -0.08 14.49 4.23
CA ALA A 678 -0.99 15.31 5.04
C ALA A 678 -0.70 16.82 4.93
N VAL A 679 0.55 17.23 4.68
CA VAL A 679 0.90 18.66 4.55
C VAL A 679 0.17 19.28 3.35
N LEU A 680 -0.54 20.39 3.59
CA LEU A 680 -1.49 21.01 2.65
C LEU A 680 -0.90 21.23 1.24
N GLY A 681 0.33 21.72 1.14
CA GLY A 681 1.00 21.98 -0.15
C GLY A 681 1.28 20.73 -0.99
N PHE A 682 1.37 19.57 -0.35
CA PHE A 682 1.81 18.30 -0.95
C PHE A 682 0.69 17.24 -1.00
N SER A 683 -0.48 17.51 -0.40
CA SER A 683 -1.62 16.60 -0.44
C SER A 683 -2.25 16.52 -1.82
N THR A 684 -2.70 15.32 -2.20
CA THR A 684 -3.46 15.12 -3.43
C THR A 684 -4.87 15.72 -3.31
N TYR A 685 -5.37 16.30 -4.40
CA TYR A 685 -6.73 16.84 -4.44
C TYR A 685 -7.77 15.79 -4.02
N GLY A 686 -8.63 16.14 -3.07
CA GLY A 686 -9.63 15.25 -2.51
C GLY A 686 -10.42 15.89 -1.37
N PRO A 687 -11.31 15.14 -0.69
CA PRO A 687 -12.08 15.64 0.44
C PRO A 687 -11.19 16.25 1.55
N TYR A 688 -10.14 15.54 1.95
CA TYR A 688 -9.19 16.02 2.97
C TYR A 688 -8.55 17.37 2.62
N TRP A 689 -7.98 17.49 1.41
CA TRP A 689 -7.31 18.72 0.98
C TRP A 689 -8.28 19.92 0.93
N ARG A 690 -9.54 19.70 0.50
CA ARG A 690 -10.55 20.76 0.45
C ARG A 690 -10.89 21.29 1.84
N GLU A 691 -11.07 20.40 2.81
CA GLU A 691 -11.39 20.78 4.19
C GLU A 691 -10.21 21.50 4.86
N ILE A 692 -8.99 20.96 4.78
CA ILE A 692 -7.82 21.63 5.38
C ILE A 692 -7.50 22.96 4.69
N ARG A 693 -7.64 23.04 3.36
CA ARG A 693 -7.49 24.32 2.65
C ARG A 693 -8.51 25.35 3.13
N LYS A 694 -9.77 24.92 3.33
CA LYS A 694 -10.84 25.79 3.82
C LYS A 694 -10.53 26.30 5.22
N ILE A 695 -10.14 25.41 6.14
CA ILE A 695 -9.74 25.77 7.51
C ILE A 695 -8.56 26.75 7.48
N ALA A 696 -7.50 26.44 6.74
CA ALA A 696 -6.32 27.29 6.67
C ALA A 696 -6.65 28.71 6.16
N ILE A 697 -7.49 28.84 5.13
CA ILE A 697 -7.85 30.15 4.57
C ILE A 697 -8.81 30.93 5.46
N ILE A 698 -9.84 30.27 6.01
CA ILE A 698 -10.93 30.95 6.72
C ILE A 698 -10.56 31.22 8.19
N GLU A 699 -9.84 30.31 8.83
CA GLU A 699 -9.64 30.36 10.29
C GLU A 699 -8.24 30.87 10.66
N LEU A 700 -7.23 30.56 9.85
CA LEU A 700 -5.83 30.90 10.14
C LEU A 700 -5.36 32.12 9.36
N LEU A 701 -5.61 32.17 8.05
CA LEU A 701 -5.15 33.22 7.15
C LEU A 701 -6.23 34.26 6.82
N SER A 702 -7.27 34.37 7.64
CA SER A 702 -8.28 35.42 7.47
C SER A 702 -7.76 36.77 7.94
N ASN A 703 -8.29 37.85 7.34
CA ASN A 703 -7.92 39.22 7.71
C ASN A 703 -8.08 39.46 9.21
N ALA A 704 -9.21 39.04 9.80
CA ALA A 704 -9.46 39.19 11.24
C ALA A 704 -8.39 38.51 12.11
N ARG A 705 -7.91 37.33 11.70
CA ARG A 705 -6.87 36.61 12.43
C ARG A 705 -5.50 37.27 12.26
N LEU A 706 -5.16 37.68 11.04
CA LEU A 706 -3.91 38.39 10.76
C LEU A 706 -3.85 39.74 11.49
N ASP A 707 -4.98 40.46 11.58
CA ASP A 707 -5.09 41.71 12.34
C ASP A 707 -4.89 41.46 13.84
N ALA A 708 -5.49 40.40 14.39
CA ALA A 708 -5.29 40.01 15.78
C ALA A 708 -3.80 39.71 16.10
N LEU A 709 -3.07 39.10 15.15
CA LEU A 709 -1.64 38.79 15.28
C LEU A 709 -0.71 39.89 14.73
N ALA A 710 -1.24 41.03 14.27
CA ALA A 710 -0.41 42.09 13.67
C ALA A 710 0.59 42.71 14.67
N HIS A 711 0.28 42.65 15.97
CA HIS A 711 1.19 43.08 17.02
C HIS A 711 2.45 42.19 17.10
N VAL A 712 2.32 40.88 16.79
CA VAL A 712 3.44 39.93 16.76
C VAL A 712 4.45 40.34 15.69
N GLN A 713 3.99 40.54 14.46
CA GLN A 713 4.86 40.93 13.35
C GLN A 713 5.54 42.28 13.60
N ARG A 714 4.79 43.28 14.09
CA ARG A 714 5.36 44.59 14.44
C ARG A 714 6.43 44.47 15.52
N GLY A 715 6.18 43.70 16.58
CA GLY A 715 7.15 43.46 17.64
C GLY A 715 8.44 42.81 17.11
N GLU A 716 8.34 41.78 16.28
CA GLU A 716 9.53 41.10 15.73
C GLU A 716 10.33 41.99 14.76
N VAL A 717 9.64 42.83 13.97
CA VAL A 717 10.30 43.84 13.11
C VAL A 717 11.02 44.89 13.96
N ASP A 718 10.36 45.43 14.99
CA ASP A 718 10.93 46.46 15.86
C ASP A 718 12.18 45.94 16.58
N GLU A 719 12.13 44.73 17.14
CA GLU A 719 13.29 44.10 17.77
C GLU A 719 14.43 43.83 16.78
N SER A 720 14.11 43.33 15.58
CA SER A 720 15.11 43.07 14.53
C SER A 720 15.79 44.35 14.05
N VAL A 721 15.06 45.48 13.98
CA VAL A 721 15.60 46.79 13.63
C VAL A 721 16.43 47.38 14.77
N LYS A 722 16.00 47.22 16.04
CA LYS A 722 16.82 47.62 17.20
C LYS A 722 18.16 46.88 17.23
N ALA A 723 18.14 45.56 17.00
CA ALA A 723 19.37 44.76 16.91
C ALA A 723 20.30 45.24 15.79
N LEU A 724 19.73 45.60 14.64
CA LEU A 724 20.48 46.17 13.52
C LEU A 724 21.15 47.51 13.91
N ARG A 725 20.40 48.41 14.56
CA ARG A 725 20.90 49.72 15.02
C ARG A 725 22.01 49.56 16.06
N ALA A 726 21.88 48.63 17.00
CA ALA A 726 22.91 48.33 17.99
C ALA A 726 24.21 47.87 17.31
N ARG A 727 24.12 46.95 16.34
CA ARG A 727 25.28 46.51 15.54
C ARG A 727 25.95 47.64 14.76
N CYS A 728 25.17 48.60 14.27
CA CYS A 728 25.73 49.80 13.63
C CYS A 728 26.45 50.72 14.63
N ALA A 729 25.96 50.82 15.86
CA ALA A 729 26.55 51.67 16.90
C ALA A 729 27.85 51.10 17.49
N GLU A 730 27.97 49.77 17.59
CA GLU A 730 29.18 49.07 18.07
C GLU A 730 30.38 49.20 17.12
N GLY A 731 30.15 49.52 15.84
CA GLY A 731 31.18 49.63 14.81
C GLY A 731 32.11 50.85 14.91
N GLY A 732 32.03 51.67 15.96
CA GLY A 732 32.99 52.76 16.23
C GLY A 732 33.15 53.80 15.10
N GLY A 733 32.13 54.00 14.25
CA GLY A 733 32.19 54.89 13.09
C GLY A 733 32.57 54.23 11.75
N THR A 734 32.79 52.92 11.72
CA THR A 734 32.94 52.13 10.48
C THR A 734 31.61 51.49 10.04
N SER A 735 31.38 51.41 8.73
CA SER A 735 30.14 50.85 8.16
C SER A 735 29.96 49.38 8.54
N ALA A 736 28.92 49.06 9.30
CA ALA A 736 28.55 47.68 9.61
C ALA A 736 27.98 46.99 8.35
N THR A 737 28.57 45.86 7.97
CA THR A 737 28.07 45.03 6.86
C THR A 737 27.13 43.96 7.41
N VAL A 738 25.96 43.78 6.78
CA VAL A 738 24.92 42.85 7.23
C VAL A 738 24.50 41.97 6.06
N GLU A 739 24.47 40.65 6.26
CA GLU A 739 23.91 39.74 5.26
C GLU A 739 22.38 39.81 5.32
N MET A 740 21.78 40.57 4.38
CA MET A 740 20.33 40.80 4.38
C MET A 740 19.50 39.52 4.27
N ARG A 741 20.02 38.49 3.59
CA ARG A 741 19.32 37.20 3.47
C ARG A 741 19.23 36.47 4.80
N GLU A 742 20.32 36.44 5.57
CA GLU A 742 20.32 35.87 6.93
C GLU A 742 19.40 36.67 7.84
N TRP A 743 19.48 38.01 7.81
CA TRP A 743 18.62 38.88 8.60
C TRP A 743 17.13 38.71 8.30
N PHE A 744 16.72 38.70 7.02
CA PHE A 744 15.34 38.39 6.63
C PHE A 744 14.94 36.97 6.98
N GLY A 745 15.87 36.01 6.89
CA GLY A 745 15.66 34.63 7.29
C GLY A 745 15.27 34.54 8.77
N GLU A 746 16.00 35.23 9.65
CA GLU A 746 15.73 35.25 11.08
C GLU A 746 14.42 35.98 11.41
N LEU A 747 14.19 37.14 10.81
CA LEU A 747 12.96 37.92 11.01
C LEU A 747 11.71 37.12 10.60
N THR A 748 11.73 36.52 9.42
CA THR A 748 10.57 35.75 8.90
C THR A 748 10.37 34.46 9.68
N PHE A 749 11.45 33.76 10.05
CA PHE A 749 11.38 32.58 10.89
C PHE A 749 10.73 32.89 12.24
N ASN A 750 11.22 33.91 12.95
CA ASN A 750 10.68 34.31 14.25
C ASN A 750 9.22 34.76 14.14
N SER A 751 8.90 35.58 13.13
CA SER A 751 7.53 36.05 12.90
C SER A 751 6.56 34.89 12.66
N VAL A 752 6.92 33.95 11.76
CA VAL A 752 6.04 32.83 11.39
C VAL A 752 5.91 31.83 12.54
N VAL A 753 7.00 31.47 13.22
CA VAL A 753 6.95 30.56 14.37
C VAL A 753 6.11 31.15 15.51
N LYS A 754 6.23 32.45 15.77
CA LYS A 754 5.45 33.12 16.82
C LYS A 754 3.96 33.22 16.46
N MET A 755 3.61 33.45 15.19
CA MET A 755 2.21 33.37 14.73
C MET A 755 1.63 31.95 14.79
N VAL A 756 2.46 30.93 14.50
CA VAL A 756 2.00 29.53 14.43
C VAL A 756 1.88 28.88 15.80
N ALA A 757 2.82 29.13 16.70
CA ALA A 757 2.97 28.40 17.96
C ALA A 757 3.16 29.28 19.21
N GLY A 758 2.98 30.61 19.09
CA GLY A 758 3.06 31.53 20.23
C GLY A 758 4.43 31.60 20.90
N ARG A 759 5.52 31.21 20.21
CA ARG A 759 6.87 31.06 20.79
C ARG A 759 7.88 32.04 20.19
N GLN A 760 8.76 32.60 21.03
CA GLN A 760 10.01 33.21 20.60
C GLN A 760 11.14 32.17 20.64
N CYS A 761 11.90 32.03 19.55
CA CYS A 761 13.00 31.05 19.46
C CYS A 761 14.28 31.48 20.21
N LEU A 762 14.42 32.74 20.60
CA LEU A 762 15.68 33.30 21.14
C LEU A 762 15.77 33.39 22.67
N GLU A 763 14.71 33.06 23.43
CA GLU A 763 14.74 33.14 24.92
C GLU A 763 15.13 31.83 25.64
N SER A 764 15.57 30.79 24.93
CA SER A 764 16.10 29.56 25.55
C SER A 764 17.59 29.67 25.89
N THR A 765 18.02 30.78 26.49
CA THR A 765 19.31 30.82 27.21
C THR A 765 19.05 30.85 28.70
N ARG A 766 18.93 29.66 29.32
CA ARG A 766 19.66 29.41 30.57
C ARG A 766 19.73 27.98 31.10
N ASN A 767 18.97 26.98 30.61
CA ASN A 767 19.06 25.65 31.23
C ASN A 767 18.77 24.41 30.38
N ASP A 768 18.52 24.52 29.07
CA ASP A 768 18.33 23.33 28.22
C ASP A 768 19.61 22.98 27.45
N LYS A 769 20.08 21.73 27.61
CA LYS A 769 21.34 21.20 27.03
C LYS A 769 21.32 21.00 25.50
N GLY A 770 20.48 21.72 24.75
CA GLY A 770 20.40 21.56 23.30
C GLY A 770 19.89 22.81 22.58
N ASP A 771 20.62 23.22 21.54
CA ASP A 771 20.25 24.24 20.56
C ASP A 771 19.08 23.77 19.68
N LEU A 772 17.89 23.69 20.29
CA LEU A 772 16.68 23.25 19.61
C LEU A 772 16.19 24.23 18.51
N PRO A 773 16.23 25.56 18.72
CA PRO A 773 15.91 26.54 17.67
C PRO A 773 16.81 26.42 16.44
N GLY A 774 18.13 26.33 16.62
CA GLY A 774 19.09 26.17 15.52
C GLY A 774 18.89 24.87 14.75
N ARG A 775 18.57 23.77 15.45
CA ARG A 775 18.23 22.48 14.82
C ARG A 775 16.96 22.55 13.97
N PHE A 776 15.91 23.23 14.45
CA PHE A 776 14.67 23.38 13.68
C PHE A 776 14.87 24.22 12.41
N ARG A 777 15.60 25.33 12.52
CA ARG A 777 15.98 26.18 11.37
C ARG A 777 16.80 25.41 10.33
N LYS A 778 17.75 24.59 10.79
CA LYS A 778 18.51 23.71 9.91
C LYS A 778 17.62 22.64 9.26
N ALA A 779 16.73 22.01 10.02
CA ALA A 779 15.85 20.97 9.49
C ALA A 779 14.85 21.50 8.46
N THR A 780 14.33 22.72 8.63
CA THR A 780 13.48 23.38 7.61
C THR A 780 14.26 23.70 6.33
N THR A 781 15.52 24.10 6.43
CA THR A 781 16.41 24.27 5.27
C THR A 781 16.67 22.93 4.56
N ASP A 782 17.00 21.89 5.32
CA ASP A 782 17.23 20.53 4.81
C ASP A 782 15.96 19.97 4.16
N PHE A 783 14.77 20.31 4.67
CA PHE A 783 13.48 19.91 4.10
C PHE A 783 13.38 20.40 2.65
N PHE A 784 13.58 21.70 2.41
CA PHE A 784 13.48 22.25 1.05
C PHE A 784 14.55 21.70 0.12
N MET A 785 15.78 21.54 0.61
CA MET A 785 16.86 20.93 -0.16
C MET A 785 16.48 19.52 -0.59
N LEU A 786 16.07 18.65 0.34
CA LEU A 786 15.75 17.25 0.06
C LEU A 786 14.47 17.10 -0.75
N PHE A 787 13.47 17.97 -0.55
CA PHE A 787 12.22 17.96 -1.30
C PHE A 787 12.43 18.36 -2.77
N GLY A 788 13.38 19.27 -3.03
CA GLY A 788 13.76 19.69 -4.38
C GLY A 788 14.63 18.70 -5.15
N MET A 789 15.11 17.61 -4.53
CA MET A 789 16.01 16.65 -5.18
C MET A 789 15.28 15.64 -6.05
N LEU A 790 15.80 15.39 -7.26
CA LEU A 790 15.36 14.30 -8.12
C LEU A 790 15.89 12.96 -7.60
N VAL A 791 15.10 12.28 -6.76
CA VAL A 791 15.49 10.98 -6.19
C VAL A 791 15.31 9.86 -7.23
N PRO A 792 16.34 9.03 -7.51
CA PRO A 792 16.25 7.95 -8.51
C PRO A 792 15.09 6.96 -8.29
N SER A 793 14.68 6.75 -7.03
CA SER A 793 13.56 5.87 -6.69
C SER A 793 12.20 6.37 -7.17
N ASP A 794 12.07 7.67 -7.38
CA ASP A 794 10.81 8.32 -7.79
C ASP A 794 10.69 8.32 -9.32
N MET A 795 11.82 8.21 -10.02
CA MET A 795 11.93 8.15 -11.47
C MET A 795 11.92 6.71 -12.00
N VAL A 796 12.55 5.77 -11.28
CA VAL A 796 12.65 4.37 -11.70
C VAL A 796 12.10 3.44 -10.60
N PRO A 797 10.90 2.86 -10.77
CA PRO A 797 10.22 2.08 -9.73
C PRO A 797 11.02 0.90 -9.17
N VAL A 798 11.91 0.33 -9.98
CA VAL A 798 12.76 -0.79 -9.55
C VAL A 798 13.76 -0.40 -8.46
N PHE A 799 14.07 0.88 -8.27
CA PHE A 799 14.98 1.36 -7.24
C PHE A 799 14.26 1.85 -5.97
N LYS A 800 12.95 1.57 -5.81
CA LYS A 800 12.22 1.91 -4.59
C LYS A 800 12.82 1.27 -3.33
N TRP A 801 13.48 0.10 -3.44
CA TRP A 801 14.10 -0.63 -2.32
C TRP A 801 15.52 -0.19 -1.97
N VAL A 802 16.18 0.65 -2.78
CA VAL A 802 17.56 1.13 -2.56
C VAL A 802 17.55 2.60 -2.14
N ASP A 803 18.48 2.99 -1.26
CA ASP A 803 18.74 4.38 -0.87
C ASP A 803 20.15 4.81 -1.31
N TRP A 804 20.30 5.09 -2.62
CA TRP A 804 21.59 5.16 -3.33
C TRP A 804 22.61 6.16 -2.78
N LYS A 805 22.15 7.30 -2.25
CA LYS A 805 22.99 8.37 -1.69
C LYS A 805 22.57 8.77 -0.27
N GLY A 806 21.79 7.91 0.39
CA GLY A 806 21.24 8.21 1.71
C GLY A 806 20.17 9.31 1.72
N TYR A 807 19.57 9.65 0.57
CA TYR A 807 18.55 10.69 0.49
C TYR A 807 17.32 10.34 1.33
N LYS A 808 16.86 9.08 1.30
CA LYS A 808 15.70 8.67 2.12
C LYS A 808 16.06 8.67 3.61
N ALA A 809 17.29 8.29 3.96
CA ALA A 809 17.79 8.40 5.34
C ALA A 809 17.87 9.86 5.81
N ALA A 810 18.37 10.77 4.97
CA ALA A 810 18.39 12.21 5.26
C ALA A 810 16.97 12.76 5.42
N MET A 811 16.05 12.40 4.52
CA MET A 811 14.63 12.77 4.61
C MET A 811 14.00 12.31 5.93
N ARG A 812 14.28 11.08 6.39
CA ARG A 812 13.75 10.59 7.68
C ARG A 812 14.28 11.40 8.85
N ARG A 813 15.59 11.67 8.89
CA ARG A 813 16.19 12.49 9.96
C ARG A 813 15.59 13.90 9.98
N THR A 814 15.46 14.53 8.81
CA THR A 814 14.83 15.85 8.69
C THR A 814 13.38 15.83 9.16
N ALA A 815 12.61 14.79 8.81
CA ALA A 815 11.25 14.61 9.29
C ALA A 815 11.18 14.42 10.82
N GLU A 816 12.09 13.63 11.40
CA GLU A 816 12.20 13.39 12.85
C GLU A 816 12.54 14.68 13.62
N GLU A 817 13.49 15.50 13.12
CA GLU A 817 13.84 16.79 13.73
C GLU A 817 12.66 17.76 13.73
N ILE A 818 11.94 17.85 12.61
CA ILE A 818 10.75 18.69 12.47
C ILE A 818 9.62 18.18 13.40
N ASP A 819 9.36 16.87 13.40
CA ASP A 819 8.30 16.28 14.21
C ASP A 819 8.56 16.45 15.72
N ALA A 820 9.80 16.30 16.16
CA ALA A 820 10.19 16.49 17.56
C ALA A 820 9.93 17.92 18.07
N VAL A 821 9.94 18.92 17.19
CA VAL A 821 9.61 20.31 17.54
C VAL A 821 8.09 20.51 17.54
N LEU A 822 7.40 20.03 16.50
CA LEU A 822 5.95 20.16 16.38
C LEU A 822 5.18 19.40 17.48
N VAL A 823 5.65 18.23 17.89
CA VAL A 823 5.07 17.47 19.01
C VAL A 823 5.19 18.26 20.31
N ARG A 824 6.36 18.85 20.59
CA ARG A 824 6.56 19.68 21.78
C ARG A 824 5.63 20.89 21.79
N TRP A 825 5.54 21.60 20.67
CA TRP A 825 4.59 22.71 20.55
C TRP A 825 3.15 22.25 20.83
N LEU A 826 2.72 21.15 20.20
CA LEU A 826 1.36 20.63 20.38
C LEU A 826 1.05 20.24 21.84
N GLU A 827 1.99 19.57 22.52
CA GLU A 827 1.83 19.19 23.93
C GLU A 827 1.77 20.41 24.86
N ASP A 828 2.60 21.42 24.60
CA ASP A 828 2.62 22.64 25.40
C ASP A 828 1.30 23.42 25.28
N HIS A 829 0.70 23.49 24.09
CA HIS A 829 -0.60 24.14 23.88
C HIS A 829 -1.72 23.39 24.61
N ARG A 830 -1.69 22.05 24.58
CA ARG A 830 -2.64 21.23 25.36
C ARG A 830 -2.52 21.44 26.86
N ARG A 831 -1.29 21.60 27.38
CA ARG A 831 -1.04 21.89 28.81
C ARG A 831 -1.58 23.27 29.19
N ARG A 832 -1.29 24.31 28.41
CA ARG A 832 -1.82 25.67 28.63
C ARG A 832 -3.34 25.68 28.67
N ARG A 833 -3.99 25.03 27.70
CA ARG A 833 -5.44 24.95 27.60
C ARG A 833 -6.10 24.21 28.77
N SER A 834 -5.42 23.22 29.35
CA SER A 834 -5.91 22.49 30.53
C SER A 834 -5.73 23.28 31.83
N GLY A 835 -4.83 24.27 31.85
CA GLY A 835 -4.52 25.11 33.00
C GLY A 835 -5.46 26.31 33.21
N GLY A 836 -6.37 26.57 32.27
CA GLY A 836 -7.36 27.66 32.37
C GLY A 836 -6.83 29.06 32.01
N ASP A 837 -5.64 29.16 31.41
CA ASP A 837 -5.11 30.43 30.90
C ASP A 837 -5.98 30.97 29.75
N GLU A 838 -6.21 32.29 29.70
CA GLU A 838 -6.73 32.96 28.51
C GLU A 838 -5.71 32.79 27.38
N VAL A 839 -6.06 31.92 26.44
CA VAL A 839 -5.17 31.55 25.34
C VAL A 839 -5.24 32.65 24.27
N GLU A 840 -4.17 33.44 24.11
CA GLU A 840 -3.92 34.18 22.87
C GLU A 840 -3.94 33.16 21.71
N GLY A 841 -4.97 33.23 20.86
CA GLY A 841 -5.22 32.21 19.85
C GLY A 841 -4.23 32.28 18.69
N ASP A 842 -3.04 31.72 18.88
CA ASP A 842 -2.12 31.38 17.79
C ASP A 842 -2.73 30.30 16.87
N PHE A 843 -2.08 30.02 15.73
CA PHE A 843 -2.67 29.10 14.76
C PHE A 843 -2.80 27.67 15.28
N MET A 844 -1.91 27.22 16.16
CA MET A 844 -1.96 25.88 16.74
C MET A 844 -3.14 25.75 17.72
N ASP A 845 -3.42 26.79 18.50
CA ASP A 845 -4.60 26.85 19.37
C ASP A 845 -5.92 26.85 18.59
N VAL A 846 -5.97 27.59 17.48
CA VAL A 846 -7.13 27.58 16.56
C VAL A 846 -7.33 26.18 15.97
N MET A 847 -6.26 25.56 15.49
CA MET A 847 -6.31 24.20 14.94
C MET A 847 -6.77 23.16 15.97
N LEU A 848 -6.27 23.22 17.22
CA LEU A 848 -6.76 22.38 18.31
C LEU A 848 -8.28 22.57 18.52
N SER A 849 -8.77 23.82 18.53
CA SER A 849 -10.18 24.12 18.76
C SER A 849 -11.13 23.57 17.70
N ILE A 850 -10.67 23.50 16.44
CA ILE A 850 -11.47 23.05 15.29
C ILE A 850 -11.41 21.52 15.16
N ILE A 851 -10.20 20.95 15.23
CA ILE A 851 -9.99 19.53 14.97
C ILE A 851 -10.51 18.65 16.11
N ASP A 852 -10.50 19.12 17.35
CA ASP A 852 -11.15 18.42 18.48
C ASP A 852 -12.66 18.19 18.25
N LYS A 853 -13.28 18.94 17.33
CA LYS A 853 -14.72 18.88 17.01
C LYS A 853 -15.03 18.24 15.65
N ALA A 854 -14.01 17.91 14.85
CA ALA A 854 -14.19 17.50 13.46
C ALA A 854 -13.75 16.05 13.20
N GLU A 855 -14.64 15.23 12.64
CA GLU A 855 -14.31 13.86 12.19
C GLU A 855 -13.67 13.88 10.79
N LEU A 856 -12.34 14.06 10.71
CA LEU A 856 -11.58 13.94 9.46
C LEU A 856 -10.97 12.54 9.33
N SER A 857 -11.40 11.78 8.31
CA SER A 857 -11.25 10.31 8.27
C SER A 857 -9.92 9.75 7.72
N ARG A 858 -8.97 10.59 7.29
CA ARG A 858 -7.73 10.13 6.63
C ARG A 858 -6.50 10.07 7.55
N TYR A 859 -6.34 11.02 8.45
CA TYR A 859 -5.18 11.16 9.34
C TYR A 859 -5.67 11.39 10.76
N ASP A 860 -4.88 11.03 11.77
CA ASP A 860 -5.21 11.36 13.15
C ASP A 860 -5.16 12.89 13.39
N PRO A 861 -5.94 13.41 14.36
CA PRO A 861 -5.98 14.82 14.71
C PRO A 861 -4.61 15.49 14.86
N ASP A 862 -3.69 14.84 15.56
CA ASP A 862 -2.35 15.38 15.85
C ASP A 862 -1.55 15.54 14.56
N THR A 863 -1.58 14.54 13.69
CA THR A 863 -0.97 14.62 12.36
C THR A 863 -1.56 15.75 11.54
N ILE A 864 -2.87 15.97 11.58
CA ILE A 864 -3.51 17.07 10.84
C ILE A 864 -3.04 18.45 11.35
N ILE A 865 -3.01 18.63 12.68
CA ILE A 865 -2.58 19.88 13.30
C ILE A 865 -1.10 20.13 12.99
N LYS A 866 -0.23 19.15 13.24
CA LYS A 866 1.22 19.26 12.97
C LYS A 866 1.49 19.51 11.48
N ALA A 867 0.84 18.78 10.58
CA ALA A 867 1.06 18.94 9.14
C ALA A 867 0.56 20.28 8.60
N THR A 868 -0.53 20.82 9.15
CA THR A 868 -1.07 22.14 8.78
C THR A 868 -0.17 23.25 9.31
N CYS A 869 0.27 23.17 10.57
CA CYS A 869 1.23 24.11 11.14
C CYS A 869 2.56 24.08 10.37
N LEU A 870 3.06 22.89 10.03
CA LEU A 870 4.25 22.73 9.21
C LEU A 870 4.07 23.35 7.82
N ALA A 871 2.90 23.21 7.21
CA ALA A 871 2.62 23.84 5.91
C ALA A 871 2.73 25.37 5.98
N LEU A 872 2.25 25.99 7.05
CA LEU A 872 2.32 27.44 7.27
C LEU A 872 3.74 27.89 7.58
N VAL A 873 4.48 27.14 8.39
CA VAL A 873 5.90 27.39 8.69
C VAL A 873 6.74 27.33 7.42
N LEU A 874 6.70 26.21 6.69
CA LEU A 874 7.46 26.05 5.44
C LEU A 874 7.04 27.08 4.40
N GLY A 875 5.73 27.29 4.22
CA GLY A 875 5.20 28.22 3.24
C GLY A 875 5.51 29.69 3.53
N GLY A 876 5.74 30.07 4.79
CA GLY A 876 5.93 31.45 5.22
C GLY A 876 7.38 31.91 5.37
N ILE A 877 8.35 31.00 5.54
CA ILE A 877 9.75 31.35 5.84
C ILE A 877 10.56 31.61 4.57
N ASP A 878 10.85 30.56 3.79
CA ASP A 878 11.79 30.64 2.66
C ASP A 878 11.26 31.55 1.54
N THR A 879 9.96 31.46 1.25
CA THR A 879 9.31 32.26 0.20
C THR A 879 9.40 33.75 0.51
N THR A 880 9.10 34.15 1.75
CA THR A 880 9.15 35.55 2.21
C THR A 880 10.58 36.05 2.30
N THR A 881 11.51 35.26 2.85
CA THR A 881 12.93 35.60 2.93
C THR A 881 13.51 35.88 1.54
N ILE A 882 13.27 34.97 0.58
CA ILE A 882 13.75 35.12 -0.79
C ILE A 882 13.11 36.37 -1.43
N THR A 883 11.81 36.57 -1.25
CA THR A 883 11.09 37.73 -1.82
C THR A 883 11.63 39.06 -1.28
N LEU A 884 11.81 39.18 0.03
CA LEU A 884 12.36 40.40 0.66
C LEU A 884 13.81 40.65 0.26
N THR A 885 14.62 39.59 0.16
CA THR A 885 16.01 39.67 -0.30
C THR A 885 16.07 40.19 -1.75
N TRP A 886 15.23 39.68 -2.64
CA TRP A 886 15.14 40.20 -4.01
C TRP A 886 14.61 41.62 -4.04
N ALA A 887 13.59 41.94 -3.25
CA ALA A 887 13.02 43.29 -3.19
C ALA A 887 14.08 44.32 -2.77
N ILE A 888 14.82 44.09 -1.69
CA ILE A 888 15.88 45.01 -1.26
C ILE A 888 17.02 45.08 -2.28
N THR A 889 17.38 43.95 -2.89
CA THR A 889 18.45 43.90 -3.91
C THR A 889 18.07 44.72 -5.13
N LEU A 890 16.80 44.66 -5.57
CA LEU A 890 16.30 45.47 -6.68
C LEU A 890 16.21 46.95 -6.29
N LEU A 891 15.71 47.28 -5.09
CA LEU A 891 15.62 48.66 -4.60
C LEU A 891 16.99 49.33 -4.48
N VAL A 892 18.00 48.62 -3.97
CA VAL A 892 19.37 49.14 -3.83
C VAL A 892 20.08 49.28 -5.18
N ASN A 893 19.82 48.38 -6.13
CA ASN A 893 20.44 48.46 -7.46
C ASN A 893 19.75 49.47 -8.40
N ASP A 894 18.48 49.80 -8.16
CA ASP A 894 17.73 50.82 -8.89
C ASP A 894 17.50 52.06 -8.01
N CYS A 895 18.58 52.79 -7.72
CA CYS A 895 18.63 53.95 -6.83
C CYS A 895 17.61 55.08 -7.13
N ARG A 896 16.92 55.05 -8.28
CA ARG A 896 15.87 56.04 -8.62
C ARG A 896 14.59 55.86 -7.80
N GLY A 897 14.35 54.66 -7.24
CA GLY A 897 13.18 54.38 -6.39
C GLY A 897 13.35 54.70 -4.91
N LEU A 898 14.58 54.98 -4.44
CA LEU A 898 14.91 55.23 -3.03
C LEU A 898 14.91 56.71 -2.64
N SER A 899 14.83 57.63 -3.60
CA SER A 899 14.56 59.04 -3.32
C SER A 899 13.10 59.17 -2.87
N PRO A 900 12.81 59.83 -1.72
CA PRO A 900 11.43 60.14 -1.37
C PRO A 900 10.80 60.92 -2.53
N PRO A 901 9.47 60.78 -2.79
CA PRO A 901 8.81 61.63 -3.76
C PRO A 901 9.15 63.07 -3.39
N THR A 902 9.89 63.74 -4.28
CA THR A 902 10.07 65.18 -4.19
C THR A 902 8.68 65.77 -4.23
N LYS A 903 8.35 66.53 -3.18
CA LYS A 903 7.06 67.23 -3.06
C LYS A 903 6.76 68.06 -4.30
#